data_AF-A0A4Y4B1F7-F1
#
_entry.id   AF-A0A4Y4B1F7-F1
#
_cell.length_a   1.000
_cell.length_b   1.000
_cell.length_c   1.000
_cell.angle_alpha   90.00
_cell.angle_beta   90.00
_cell.angle_gamma   90.00
#
_symmetry.space_group_name_H-M   'P 1'
#
loop_
_entity.id
_entity.type
_entity.pdbx_description
1 polymer ?
#
loop_
_entity_poly.entity_id
_entity_poly.type
_entity_poly.pdbx_seq_one_letter_code
_entity_poly.pdbx_strand_id
1 'polypeptide(L)'
;MLPERTWPFPVRPGSFETVDSYLRRLRSANFVTDVTWSAWVKPTVRATGQAHATALPLIAEAVGGLDVGHFARDEAALPRHTDGEACVNCVTGLDHRFGCVRCTPGERVEQGAHDGPRVCRKHLMWVGPGTAPEHQYRVGVETLRADRVYRRLRRQGLLDAHRLAEVLACVDDWADAEGGTLDAARRFTLAVRLCQHALRPRAVDAYADRGTAAQKRYTALSRVVADLANSDACVVLTDAIWLLIRAAGHQDQNNPHSFVCTAKQENVDERDELEQLCSSAYPRGRHRHLSQCVSSDLPGTRYAREKQMSKQNNYACARGHRFVQRVQQLRTAKNAVGCGICSNKYLLRGFNSLADTAPHLVPLWHASKNGDLRPEDVVAGSEVIVFWTCPEGEGHDYDMAVVNKKKGVGCPYCANKRVDPSINSLSFTHPDAAKGWHSDRNGSLTPDDIVAGSTIEVWWRCAEAGHDFEMKVAYRSRGDRCYYCAGKKVHPTTSFAATQPQAASRWHPSRNGSRTAADVLPGTAEKVWWLCAEKNHHYYASVLTQTRGAGCNICMGRVVDEQNCMRTTRPDLTRDFHPSANGSLTPDNVMATTTKLITWLCKNGHDWVTSGCNRANQGTGCPYCSNFSCWTGWNDIATVRPDLAADWDWENNPGVTPQDLVPGTNKRIAWKCVKCEHRWTTKGADRGAGSGCPNCYRTKRQRKRH
;
A
#
# COMPACT_ATOMS: atom_id res chain seq x y z
N MET A 1 14.84 -28.84 60.48
CA MET A 1 14.32 -27.74 61.33
C MET A 1 13.68 -26.72 60.42
N LEU A 2 12.36 -26.56 60.50
CA LEU A 2 11.66 -25.48 59.82
C LEU A 2 11.98 -24.16 60.56
N PRO A 3 11.94 -23.00 59.88
CA PRO A 3 12.20 -21.71 60.53
C PRO A 3 11.26 -21.48 61.72
N GLU A 4 11.84 -21.16 62.88
CA GLU A 4 11.08 -20.95 64.13
C GLU A 4 10.30 -19.62 64.17
N ARG A 5 10.46 -18.75 63.16
CA ARG A 5 9.88 -17.40 63.17
C ARG A 5 9.02 -17.13 61.95
N THR A 6 7.76 -16.85 62.24
CA THR A 6 6.80 -16.21 61.33
C THR A 6 7.32 -14.85 60.88
N TRP A 7 7.10 -14.49 59.63
CA TRP A 7 7.51 -13.18 59.12
C TRP A 7 6.66 -12.05 59.69
N PRO A 8 7.24 -10.84 59.87
CA PRO A 8 6.61 -9.75 60.61
C PRO A 8 5.38 -9.14 59.92
N PHE A 9 5.28 -9.21 58.59
CA PHE A 9 4.13 -8.70 57.84
C PHE A 9 3.30 -9.87 57.29
N PRO A 10 2.28 -10.35 58.03
CA PRO A 10 1.49 -11.50 57.60
C PRO A 10 0.57 -11.14 56.43
N VAL A 11 0.37 -12.11 55.53
CA VAL A 11 -0.60 -12.03 54.44
C VAL A 11 -1.71 -13.05 54.71
N ARG A 12 -2.98 -12.64 54.55
CA ARG A 12 -4.12 -13.55 54.70
C ARG A 12 -4.19 -14.48 53.49
N PRO A 13 -4.17 -15.82 53.68
CA PRO A 13 -4.31 -16.76 52.57
C PRO A 13 -5.71 -16.64 51.95
N GLY A 14 -5.76 -16.63 50.63
CA GLY A 14 -7.00 -16.78 49.86
C GLY A 14 -7.50 -18.21 49.91
N SER A 15 -8.81 -18.41 49.77
CA SER A 15 -9.37 -19.77 49.65
C SER A 15 -8.79 -20.47 48.42
N PHE A 16 -8.31 -21.71 48.56
CA PHE A 16 -7.71 -22.49 47.46
C PHE A 16 -6.51 -21.82 46.79
N GLU A 17 -5.86 -20.85 47.44
CA GLU A 17 -4.69 -20.15 46.91
C GLU A 17 -3.50 -21.11 46.76
N THR A 18 -2.79 -21.05 45.64
CA THR A 18 -1.59 -21.87 45.45
C THR A 18 -0.47 -21.45 46.39
N VAL A 19 0.38 -22.40 46.76
CA VAL A 19 1.57 -22.14 47.60
C VAL A 19 2.45 -21.05 46.99
N ASP A 20 2.67 -21.11 45.68
CA ASP A 20 3.45 -20.09 44.95
C ASP A 20 2.80 -18.72 44.98
N SER A 21 1.47 -18.64 44.86
CA SER A 21 0.73 -17.38 44.96
C SER A 21 0.86 -16.74 46.33
N TYR A 22 0.63 -17.54 47.36
CA TYR A 22 0.72 -17.11 48.74
C TYR A 22 2.12 -16.61 49.07
N LEU A 23 3.14 -17.41 48.73
CA LEU A 23 4.54 -17.05 48.94
C LEU A 23 4.93 -15.77 48.20
N ARG A 24 4.49 -15.59 46.95
CA ARG A 24 4.77 -14.36 46.18
C ARG A 24 4.25 -13.12 46.90
N ARG A 25 3.03 -13.17 47.42
CA ARG A 25 2.42 -12.06 48.17
C ARG A 25 3.10 -11.85 49.51
N LEU A 26 3.34 -12.93 50.26
CA LEU A 26 4.01 -12.89 51.55
C LEU A 26 5.44 -12.33 51.43
N ARG A 27 6.17 -12.73 50.40
CA ARG A 27 7.51 -12.21 50.08
C ARG A 27 7.48 -10.74 49.71
N SER A 28 6.51 -10.32 48.90
CA SER A 28 6.33 -8.90 48.55
C SER A 28 6.06 -8.05 49.80
N ALA A 29 5.15 -8.49 50.68
CA ALA A 29 4.82 -7.80 51.93
C ALA A 29 5.99 -7.69 52.91
N ASN A 30 6.96 -8.62 52.83
CA ASN A 30 8.16 -8.65 53.67
C ASN A 30 9.44 -8.22 52.93
N PHE A 31 9.33 -7.62 51.74
CA PHE A 31 10.45 -7.12 50.93
C PHE A 31 11.53 -8.18 50.61
N VAL A 32 11.13 -9.44 50.43
CA VAL A 32 12.03 -10.58 50.18
C VAL A 32 12.24 -10.80 48.68
N THR A 33 13.42 -10.42 48.17
CA THR A 33 13.80 -10.58 46.75
C THR A 33 13.94 -12.06 46.34
N ASP A 34 13.93 -12.36 45.03
CA ASP A 34 14.11 -13.74 44.52
C ASP A 34 15.49 -14.32 44.86
N VAL A 35 16.52 -13.46 44.92
CA VAL A 35 17.87 -13.85 45.33
C VAL A 35 17.87 -14.26 46.80
N THR A 36 17.28 -13.43 47.67
CA THR A 36 17.18 -13.69 49.10
C THR A 36 16.36 -14.96 49.37
N TRP A 37 15.23 -15.10 48.67
CA TRP A 37 14.38 -16.30 48.75
C TRP A 37 15.11 -17.56 48.32
N SER A 38 15.80 -17.53 47.17
CA SER A 38 16.54 -18.68 46.66
C SER A 38 17.69 -19.09 47.56
N ALA A 39 18.43 -18.11 48.11
CA ALA A 39 19.52 -18.34 49.05
C ALA A 39 19.01 -18.96 50.37
N TRP A 40 17.76 -18.70 50.74
CA TRP A 40 17.14 -19.18 51.97
C TRP A 40 16.42 -20.53 51.81
N VAL A 41 15.67 -20.73 50.73
CA VAL A 41 14.91 -21.97 50.48
C VAL A 41 15.84 -23.14 50.17
N LYS A 42 16.88 -22.96 49.34
CA LYS A 42 17.75 -24.07 48.91
C LYS A 42 18.41 -24.81 50.08
N PRO A 43 19.01 -24.14 51.07
CA PRO A 43 19.52 -24.80 52.27
C PRO A 43 18.41 -25.44 53.11
N THR A 44 17.25 -24.77 53.23
CA THR A 44 16.12 -25.26 54.03
C THR A 44 15.54 -26.57 53.46
N VAL A 45 15.33 -26.65 52.14
CA VAL A 45 14.88 -27.87 51.45
C VAL A 45 15.92 -28.99 51.56
N ARG A 46 17.21 -28.67 51.44
CA ARG A 46 18.29 -29.65 51.64
C ARG A 46 18.31 -30.20 53.08
N ALA A 47 18.07 -29.34 54.06
CA ALA A 47 18.04 -29.72 55.47
C ALA A 47 16.79 -30.53 55.87
N THR A 48 15.68 -30.44 55.13
CA THR A 48 14.50 -31.29 55.36
C THR A 48 14.61 -32.67 54.71
N GLY A 49 15.53 -32.86 53.75
CA GLY A 49 15.67 -34.13 53.00
C GLY A 49 14.47 -34.46 52.09
N GLN A 50 13.52 -33.52 51.94
CA GLN A 50 12.32 -33.70 51.13
C GLN A 50 12.49 -33.10 49.72
N ALA A 51 11.72 -33.60 48.77
CA ALA A 51 11.62 -32.98 47.45
C ALA A 51 11.08 -31.55 47.57
N HIS A 52 11.52 -30.65 46.67
CA HIS A 52 11.13 -29.24 46.68
C HIS A 52 9.60 -29.04 46.73
N ALA A 53 8.84 -29.83 45.97
CA ALA A 53 7.38 -29.77 45.93
C ALA A 53 6.71 -30.12 47.27
N THR A 54 7.33 -30.96 48.10
CA THR A 54 6.81 -31.36 49.42
C THR A 54 7.26 -30.40 50.52
N ALA A 55 8.47 -29.85 50.39
CA ALA A 55 9.03 -28.93 51.39
C ALA A 55 8.42 -27.51 51.29
N LEU A 56 8.10 -27.05 50.08
CA LEU A 56 7.65 -25.68 49.84
C LEU A 56 6.33 -25.30 50.56
N PRO A 57 5.28 -26.14 50.59
CA PRO A 57 4.06 -25.85 51.36
C PRO A 57 4.34 -25.74 52.86
N LEU A 58 5.15 -26.65 53.43
CA LEU A 58 5.52 -26.62 54.85
C LEU A 58 6.32 -25.37 55.22
N ILE A 59 7.22 -24.96 54.32
CA ILE A 59 7.96 -23.72 54.46
C ILE A 59 7.01 -22.51 54.44
N ALA A 60 6.09 -22.45 53.47
CA ALA A 60 5.10 -21.39 53.34
C ALA A 60 4.20 -21.27 54.58
N GLU A 61 3.75 -22.40 55.12
CA GLU A 61 2.96 -22.46 56.35
C GLU A 61 3.76 -21.93 57.55
N ALA A 62 5.01 -22.37 57.71
CA ALA A 62 5.88 -21.93 58.81
C ALA A 62 6.18 -20.42 58.76
N VAL A 63 6.59 -19.88 57.60
CA VAL A 63 6.90 -18.43 57.50
C VAL A 63 5.64 -17.56 57.51
N GLY A 64 4.52 -18.08 57.02
CA GLY A 64 3.23 -17.40 56.99
C GLY A 64 2.45 -17.46 58.30
N GLY A 65 2.86 -18.30 59.25
CA GLY A 65 2.14 -18.52 60.51
C GLY A 65 0.81 -19.25 60.30
N LEU A 66 0.76 -20.19 59.35
CA LEU A 66 -0.41 -21.01 59.07
C LEU A 66 -0.31 -22.36 59.79
N ASP A 67 -1.45 -22.96 60.10
CA ASP A 67 -1.52 -24.33 60.63
C ASP A 67 -0.89 -25.32 59.63
N VAL A 68 -0.10 -26.26 60.14
CA VAL A 68 0.51 -27.32 59.33
C VAL A 68 -0.58 -28.07 58.53
N GLY A 69 -0.33 -28.26 57.24
CA GLY A 69 -1.23 -28.91 56.29
C GLY A 69 -2.38 -28.03 55.78
N HIS A 70 -2.32 -26.71 55.95
CA HIS A 70 -3.26 -25.76 55.34
C HIS A 70 -3.41 -25.99 53.83
N PHE A 71 -2.32 -25.99 53.08
CA PHE A 71 -2.38 -26.18 51.62
C PHE A 71 -2.77 -27.60 51.23
N ALA A 72 -2.37 -28.59 52.03
CA ALA A 72 -2.76 -29.99 51.81
C ALA A 72 -4.28 -30.20 51.99
N ARG A 73 -4.93 -29.48 52.91
CA ARG A 73 -6.40 -29.51 53.07
C ARG A 73 -7.13 -28.93 51.86
N ASP A 74 -6.60 -27.85 51.29
CA ASP A 74 -7.17 -27.23 50.09
C ASP A 74 -7.00 -28.12 48.84
N GLU A 75 -5.86 -28.80 48.72
CA GLU A 75 -5.60 -29.79 47.67
C GLU A 75 -6.47 -31.05 47.83
N ALA A 76 -6.68 -31.52 49.06
CA ALA A 76 -7.57 -32.64 49.36
C ALA A 76 -9.05 -32.37 49.04
N ALA A 77 -9.43 -31.10 48.86
CA ALA A 77 -10.80 -30.68 48.53
C ALA A 77 -11.17 -30.85 47.03
N LEU A 78 -10.27 -31.41 46.21
CA LEU A 78 -10.58 -31.85 44.85
C LEU A 78 -11.76 -32.84 44.84
N PRO A 79 -12.60 -32.83 43.78
CA PRO A 79 -13.71 -33.77 43.69
C PRO A 79 -13.23 -35.22 43.71
N ARG A 80 -13.97 -36.03 44.47
CA ARG A 80 -13.77 -37.48 44.60
C ARG A 80 -15.11 -38.18 44.40
N HIS A 81 -15.03 -39.46 44.11
CA HIS A 81 -16.15 -40.38 44.01
C HIS A 81 -16.80 -40.53 45.40
N THR A 82 -18.02 -41.07 45.44
CA THR A 82 -18.73 -41.30 46.70
C THR A 82 -18.05 -42.33 47.60
N ASP A 83 -17.21 -43.20 47.05
CA ASP A 83 -16.36 -44.18 47.75
C ASP A 83 -15.01 -43.59 48.22
N GLY A 84 -14.70 -42.34 47.86
CA GLY A 84 -13.46 -41.64 48.22
C GLY A 84 -12.33 -41.75 47.17
N GLU A 85 -12.48 -42.56 46.13
CA GLU A 85 -11.52 -42.65 45.04
C GLU A 85 -11.55 -41.40 44.13
N ALA A 86 -10.55 -41.25 43.27
CA ALA A 86 -10.48 -40.17 42.28
C ALA A 86 -10.10 -40.74 40.92
N CYS A 87 -10.75 -40.27 39.85
CA CYS A 87 -10.39 -40.62 38.48
C CYS A 87 -10.11 -39.36 37.65
N VAL A 88 -9.58 -39.54 36.44
CA VAL A 88 -9.25 -38.43 35.52
C VAL A 88 -10.46 -37.52 35.23
N ASN A 89 -11.68 -38.05 35.30
CA ASN A 89 -12.90 -37.30 35.01
C ASN A 89 -13.37 -36.41 36.17
N CYS A 90 -12.97 -36.69 37.41
CA CYS A 90 -13.39 -35.91 38.60
C CYS A 90 -13.00 -34.43 38.52
N VAL A 91 -11.94 -34.11 37.78
CA VAL A 91 -11.41 -32.77 37.61
C VAL A 91 -11.67 -32.18 36.22
N THR A 92 -12.41 -32.88 35.36
CA THR A 92 -12.75 -32.35 34.02
C THR A 92 -13.50 -31.03 34.13
N GLY A 93 -13.04 -30.03 33.36
CA GLY A 93 -13.62 -28.68 33.37
C GLY A 93 -13.24 -27.83 34.58
N LEU A 94 -12.35 -28.30 35.45
CA LEU A 94 -11.75 -27.52 36.54
C LEU A 94 -10.40 -26.95 36.10
N ASP A 95 -10.45 -26.01 35.17
CA ASP A 95 -9.28 -25.28 34.71
C ASP A 95 -8.74 -24.30 35.76
N HIS A 96 -7.49 -23.86 35.54
CA HIS A 96 -6.81 -22.84 36.33
C HIS A 96 -7.64 -21.54 36.46
N ARG A 97 -7.63 -20.91 37.64
CA ARG A 97 -8.40 -19.69 37.90
C ARG A 97 -7.80 -18.83 39.01
N PHE A 98 -8.39 -17.65 39.20
CA PHE A 98 -7.95 -16.68 40.18
C PHE A 98 -9.08 -16.25 41.14
N GLY A 99 -8.67 -15.92 42.37
CA GLY A 99 -9.53 -15.30 43.36
C GLY A 99 -10.08 -13.95 42.87
N CYS A 100 -11.18 -13.50 43.51
CA CYS A 100 -11.85 -12.28 43.10
C CYS A 100 -10.95 -11.04 43.25
N VAL A 101 -10.70 -10.33 42.14
CA VAL A 101 -9.85 -9.12 42.13
C VAL A 101 -10.35 -7.99 43.04
N ARG A 102 -11.64 -8.00 43.40
CA ARG A 102 -12.21 -7.03 44.35
C ARG A 102 -12.08 -7.46 45.81
N CYS A 103 -11.89 -8.76 46.07
CA CYS A 103 -11.57 -9.25 47.41
C CYS A 103 -10.12 -8.97 47.79
N THR A 104 -9.23 -8.94 46.80
CA THR A 104 -7.80 -8.68 46.98
C THR A 104 -7.33 -7.62 45.96
N PRO A 105 -7.71 -6.34 46.15
CA PRO A 105 -7.36 -5.28 45.20
C PRO A 105 -5.86 -5.17 44.99
N GLY A 106 -5.41 -5.17 43.73
CA GLY A 106 -4.00 -5.08 43.37
C GLY A 106 -3.20 -6.38 43.52
N GLU A 107 -3.79 -7.44 44.04
CA GLU A 107 -3.11 -8.74 44.22
C GLU A 107 -3.68 -9.81 43.29
N ARG A 108 -2.78 -10.54 42.62
CA ARG A 108 -3.13 -11.70 41.78
C ARG A 108 -3.09 -12.96 42.64
N VAL A 109 -4.25 -13.36 43.17
CA VAL A 109 -4.43 -14.59 43.96
C VAL A 109 -4.75 -15.75 43.03
N GLU A 110 -3.73 -16.51 42.69
CA GLU A 110 -3.85 -17.71 41.85
C GLU A 110 -4.35 -18.88 42.68
N GLN A 111 -5.33 -19.63 42.16
CA GLN A 111 -5.98 -20.74 42.85
C GLN A 111 -5.68 -22.06 42.16
N GLY A 112 -5.48 -23.13 42.93
CA GLY A 112 -5.34 -24.49 42.41
C GLY A 112 -6.63 -24.98 41.73
N ALA A 113 -6.63 -26.16 41.10
CA ALA A 113 -7.87 -26.74 40.57
C ALA A 113 -8.85 -27.03 41.72
N HIS A 114 -10.09 -26.56 41.63
CA HIS A 114 -11.09 -26.84 42.66
C HIS A 114 -12.53 -26.61 42.17
N ASP A 115 -13.48 -27.32 42.77
CA ASP A 115 -14.90 -27.25 42.43
C ASP A 115 -15.67 -26.23 43.31
N GLY A 116 -14.99 -25.16 43.72
CA GLY A 116 -15.54 -24.06 44.52
C GLY A 116 -16.45 -23.10 43.73
N PRO A 117 -17.02 -22.06 44.37
CA PRO A 117 -17.96 -21.13 43.72
C PRO A 117 -17.44 -20.52 42.41
N ARG A 118 -18.32 -20.32 41.44
CA ARG A 118 -18.03 -19.66 40.14
C ARG A 118 -18.31 -18.16 40.20
N VAL A 119 -19.03 -17.71 41.23
CA VAL A 119 -19.36 -16.31 41.48
C VAL A 119 -18.88 -15.88 42.86
N CYS A 120 -18.13 -14.78 42.92
CA CYS A 120 -17.81 -14.13 44.18
C CYS A 120 -19.07 -13.51 44.79
N ARG A 121 -19.54 -14.07 45.90
CA ARG A 121 -20.79 -13.64 46.56
C ARG A 121 -20.75 -12.21 47.10
N LYS A 122 -19.56 -11.73 47.50
CA LYS A 122 -19.37 -10.38 48.08
C LYS A 122 -19.46 -9.29 47.02
N HIS A 123 -18.91 -9.55 45.83
CA HIS A 123 -18.72 -8.53 44.80
C HIS A 123 -19.50 -8.81 43.50
N LEU A 124 -20.21 -9.94 43.43
CA LEU A 124 -20.91 -10.43 42.24
C LEU A 124 -19.98 -10.47 41.02
N MET A 125 -18.78 -11.00 41.18
CA MET A 125 -17.80 -11.13 40.10
C MET A 125 -17.74 -12.57 39.61
N TRP A 126 -17.64 -12.77 38.29
CA TRP A 126 -17.32 -14.05 37.69
C TRP A 126 -15.89 -14.46 38.07
N VAL A 127 -15.74 -15.66 38.64
CA VAL A 127 -14.49 -16.29 39.09
C VAL A 127 -14.49 -17.78 38.73
N GLY A 128 -15.13 -18.14 37.62
CA GLY A 128 -15.23 -19.53 37.18
C GLY A 128 -13.89 -20.11 36.72
N PRO A 129 -13.82 -21.43 36.49
CA PRO A 129 -12.67 -22.06 35.85
C PRO A 129 -12.24 -21.34 34.55
N GLY A 130 -10.93 -21.28 34.29
CA GLY A 130 -10.35 -20.63 33.10
C GLY A 130 -10.37 -19.10 33.11
N THR A 131 -10.74 -18.47 34.23
CA THR A 131 -10.89 -17.01 34.32
C THR A 131 -9.65 -16.34 34.93
N ALA A 132 -8.87 -15.66 34.09
CA ALA A 132 -7.76 -14.81 34.53
C ALA A 132 -8.27 -13.52 35.23
N PRO A 133 -7.44 -12.83 36.04
CA PRO A 133 -7.85 -11.63 36.79
C PRO A 133 -8.45 -10.53 35.90
N GLU A 134 -7.82 -10.26 34.76
CA GLU A 134 -8.26 -9.31 33.73
C GLU A 134 -9.57 -9.69 33.02
N HIS A 135 -9.97 -10.96 33.09
CA HIS A 135 -11.21 -11.46 32.49
C HIS A 135 -12.35 -11.61 33.50
N GLN A 136 -12.16 -11.18 34.75
CA GLN A 136 -13.25 -11.15 35.73
C GLN A 136 -14.15 -9.94 35.50
N TYR A 137 -15.46 -10.17 35.44
CA TYR A 137 -16.47 -9.13 35.25
C TYR A 137 -17.63 -9.29 36.23
N ARG A 138 -18.40 -8.21 36.41
CA ARG A 138 -19.58 -8.23 37.27
C ARG A 138 -20.69 -9.05 36.60
N VAL A 139 -21.30 -9.96 37.34
CA VAL A 139 -22.41 -10.80 36.90
C VAL A 139 -23.72 -10.42 37.58
N GLY A 140 -24.83 -10.78 36.93
CA GLY A 140 -26.17 -10.58 37.46
C GLY A 140 -26.56 -11.57 38.55
N VAL A 141 -27.71 -11.31 39.18
CA VAL A 141 -28.27 -12.15 40.26
C VAL A 141 -28.60 -13.57 39.76
N GLU A 142 -28.97 -13.72 38.48
CA GLU A 142 -29.28 -15.03 37.88
C GLU A 142 -28.07 -15.98 37.88
N THR A 143 -26.87 -15.49 37.55
CA THR A 143 -25.65 -16.30 37.62
C THR A 143 -25.31 -16.70 39.05
N LEU A 144 -25.53 -15.80 40.03
CA LEU A 144 -25.38 -16.14 41.45
C LEU A 144 -26.39 -17.21 41.90
N ARG A 145 -27.64 -17.15 41.40
CA ARG A 145 -28.66 -18.17 41.66
C ARG A 145 -28.23 -19.51 41.08
N ALA A 146 -27.73 -19.52 39.84
CA ALA A 146 -27.17 -20.72 39.21
C ALA A 146 -26.00 -21.31 40.03
N ASP A 147 -25.08 -20.50 40.53
CA ASP A 147 -23.99 -20.98 41.41
C ASP A 147 -24.52 -21.68 42.69
N ARG A 148 -25.57 -21.13 43.29
CA ARG A 148 -26.23 -21.76 44.47
C ARG A 148 -26.91 -23.07 44.11
N VAL A 149 -27.58 -23.12 42.96
CA VAL A 149 -28.23 -24.34 42.44
C VAL A 149 -27.19 -25.41 42.19
N TYR A 150 -26.09 -25.07 41.50
CA TYR A 150 -24.99 -25.98 41.22
C TYR A 150 -24.45 -26.61 42.51
N ARG A 151 -24.12 -25.78 43.51
CA ARG A 151 -23.63 -26.26 44.82
C ARG A 151 -24.65 -27.11 45.58
N ARG A 152 -25.95 -26.91 45.37
CA ARG A 152 -27.01 -27.75 45.96
C ARG A 152 -27.05 -29.11 45.24
N LEU A 153 -27.10 -29.12 43.92
CA LEU A 153 -27.13 -30.36 43.12
C LEU A 153 -25.89 -31.22 43.38
N ARG A 154 -24.72 -30.59 43.49
CA ARG A 154 -23.46 -31.25 43.86
C ARG A 154 -23.52 -31.94 45.22
N ARG A 155 -24.01 -31.24 46.24
CA ARG A 155 -24.17 -31.84 47.59
C ARG A 155 -25.16 -33.01 47.62
N GLN A 156 -26.07 -33.07 46.66
CA GLN A 156 -27.03 -34.17 46.52
C GLN A 156 -26.50 -35.31 45.65
N GLY A 157 -25.28 -35.21 45.11
CA GLY A 157 -24.73 -36.18 44.15
C GLY A 157 -25.38 -36.16 42.77
N LEU A 158 -26.24 -35.18 42.48
CA LEU A 158 -27.01 -35.09 41.24
C LEU A 158 -26.27 -34.40 40.09
N LEU A 159 -25.15 -33.74 40.38
CA LEU A 159 -24.33 -33.03 39.41
C LEU A 159 -22.90 -32.93 39.91
N ASP A 160 -21.92 -33.22 39.06
CA ASP A 160 -20.50 -33.03 39.35
C ASP A 160 -19.85 -32.13 38.30
N ALA A 161 -18.54 -31.90 38.42
CA ALA A 161 -17.78 -31.07 37.49
C ALA A 161 -17.77 -31.65 36.06
N HIS A 162 -17.66 -32.97 35.91
CA HIS A 162 -17.62 -33.66 34.62
C HIS A 162 -18.95 -33.52 33.86
N ARG A 163 -20.06 -33.89 34.51
CA ARG A 163 -21.42 -33.76 33.95
C ARG A 163 -21.74 -32.31 33.58
N LEU A 164 -21.31 -31.36 34.41
CA LEU A 164 -21.44 -29.94 34.06
C LEU A 164 -20.60 -29.59 32.82
N ALA A 165 -19.37 -30.07 32.71
CA ALA A 165 -18.51 -29.84 31.55
C ALA A 165 -19.13 -30.41 30.25
N GLU A 166 -19.78 -31.58 30.30
CA GLU A 166 -20.48 -32.14 29.15
C GLU A 166 -21.66 -31.27 28.70
N VAL A 167 -22.47 -30.80 29.64
CA VAL A 167 -23.60 -29.90 29.34
C VAL A 167 -23.12 -28.54 28.84
N LEU A 168 -22.03 -28.03 29.42
CA LEU A 168 -21.37 -26.81 28.93
C LEU A 168 -20.91 -26.97 27.48
N ALA A 169 -20.32 -28.10 27.12
CA ALA A 169 -19.94 -28.40 25.73
C ALA A 169 -21.16 -28.46 24.80
N CYS A 170 -22.30 -29.02 25.24
CA CYS A 170 -23.55 -28.98 24.46
C CYS A 170 -24.04 -27.54 24.21
N VAL A 171 -23.90 -26.65 25.21
CA VAL A 171 -24.26 -25.24 25.06
C VAL A 171 -23.29 -24.51 24.12
N ASP A 172 -21.99 -24.83 24.19
CA ASP A 172 -20.98 -24.28 23.27
C ASP A 172 -21.24 -24.71 21.83
N ASP A 173 -21.48 -26.02 21.59
CA ASP A 173 -21.83 -26.54 20.26
C ASP A 173 -23.05 -25.83 19.66
N TRP A 174 -24.04 -25.49 20.48
CA TRP A 174 -25.22 -24.75 20.05
C TRP A 174 -24.93 -23.27 19.78
N ALA A 175 -24.21 -22.58 20.67
CA ALA A 175 -23.85 -21.18 20.48
C ALA A 175 -23.01 -20.98 19.21
N ASP A 176 -22.00 -21.83 19.01
CA ASP A 176 -21.15 -21.83 17.82
C ASP A 176 -21.97 -22.05 16.55
N ALA A 177 -22.94 -22.97 16.61
CA ALA A 177 -23.82 -23.27 15.49
C ALA A 177 -24.70 -22.07 15.10
N GLU A 178 -25.23 -21.32 16.08
CA GLU A 178 -26.01 -20.11 15.83
C GLU A 178 -25.17 -18.92 15.31
N GLY A 179 -23.84 -19.04 15.36
CA GLY A 179 -22.91 -17.95 15.06
C GLY A 179 -22.87 -16.90 16.17
N GLY A 180 -23.27 -17.28 17.39
CA GLY A 180 -23.20 -16.46 18.59
C GLY A 180 -22.07 -16.90 19.51
N THR A 181 -21.72 -16.06 20.48
CA THR A 181 -20.84 -16.44 21.59
C THR A 181 -21.54 -16.12 22.89
N LEU A 182 -21.64 -17.10 23.79
CA LEU A 182 -22.14 -16.88 25.13
C LEU A 182 -20.94 -16.62 26.05
N ASP A 183 -21.00 -15.55 26.83
CA ASP A 183 -20.01 -15.36 27.89
C ASP A 183 -20.06 -16.52 28.90
N ALA A 184 -18.95 -16.76 29.59
CA ALA A 184 -18.81 -17.89 30.49
C ALA A 184 -19.89 -17.95 31.60
N ALA A 185 -20.35 -16.79 32.08
CA ALA A 185 -21.39 -16.70 33.12
C ALA A 185 -22.77 -17.07 32.58
N ARG A 186 -23.16 -16.58 31.40
CA ARG A 186 -24.41 -16.95 30.73
C ARG A 186 -24.43 -18.42 30.35
N ARG A 187 -23.32 -18.91 29.79
CA ARG A 187 -23.13 -20.32 29.46
C ARG A 187 -23.31 -21.22 30.69
N PHE A 188 -22.64 -20.90 31.79
CA PHE A 188 -22.80 -21.60 33.07
C PHE A 188 -24.23 -21.54 33.60
N THR A 189 -24.86 -20.36 33.52
CA THR A 189 -26.24 -20.16 33.99
C THR A 189 -27.21 -21.08 33.23
N LEU A 190 -27.11 -21.14 31.90
CA LEU A 190 -27.95 -22.02 31.09
C LEU A 190 -27.66 -23.50 31.36
N ALA A 191 -26.39 -23.90 31.42
CA ALA A 191 -26.01 -25.29 31.69
C ALA A 191 -26.55 -25.80 33.04
N VAL A 192 -26.45 -24.98 34.10
CA VAL A 192 -27.01 -25.35 35.41
C VAL A 192 -28.53 -25.43 35.39
N ARG A 193 -29.22 -24.54 34.65
CA ARG A 193 -30.68 -24.61 34.49
C ARG A 193 -31.09 -25.87 33.73
N LEU A 194 -30.38 -26.24 32.67
CA LEU A 194 -30.58 -27.52 31.97
C LEU A 194 -30.41 -28.70 32.92
N CYS A 195 -29.34 -28.68 33.74
CA CYS A 195 -29.13 -29.72 34.75
C CYS A 195 -30.28 -29.80 35.77
N GLN A 196 -30.77 -28.65 36.23
CA GLN A 196 -31.83 -28.57 37.23
C GLN A 196 -33.20 -29.04 36.71
N HIS A 197 -33.50 -28.77 35.43
CA HIS A 197 -34.86 -28.93 34.88
C HIS A 197 -34.98 -30.06 33.87
N ALA A 198 -34.00 -30.22 32.98
CA ALA A 198 -34.01 -31.22 31.91
C ALA A 198 -33.21 -32.50 32.26
N LEU A 199 -32.14 -32.40 33.07
CA LEU A 199 -31.27 -33.55 33.37
C LEU A 199 -31.34 -34.04 34.82
N ARG A 200 -32.36 -33.61 35.58
CA ARG A 200 -32.64 -34.21 36.89
C ARG A 200 -33.17 -35.65 36.70
N PRO A 201 -32.97 -36.56 37.66
CA PRO A 201 -33.33 -37.98 37.50
C PRO A 201 -34.75 -38.21 36.96
N ARG A 202 -35.77 -37.61 37.58
CA ARG A 202 -37.17 -37.75 37.11
C ARG A 202 -37.42 -37.30 35.67
N ALA A 203 -36.69 -36.28 35.20
CA ALA A 203 -36.82 -35.81 33.83
C ALA A 203 -36.12 -36.78 32.87
N VAL A 204 -34.91 -37.22 33.24
CA VAL A 204 -34.17 -38.26 32.51
C VAL A 204 -34.99 -39.54 32.39
N ASP A 205 -35.63 -40.01 33.47
CA ASP A 205 -36.51 -41.17 33.46
C ASP A 205 -37.68 -40.98 32.47
N ALA A 206 -38.31 -39.80 32.45
CA ALA A 206 -39.39 -39.50 31.51
C ALA A 206 -38.91 -39.46 30.04
N TYR A 207 -37.67 -39.02 29.79
CA TYR A 207 -37.06 -39.05 28.45
C TYR A 207 -36.52 -40.43 28.07
N ALA A 208 -36.25 -41.29 29.05
CA ALA A 208 -35.82 -42.67 28.87
C ALA A 208 -36.99 -43.67 28.83
N ASP A 209 -38.20 -43.27 29.21
CA ASP A 209 -39.41 -44.11 29.21
C ASP A 209 -39.75 -44.61 27.80
N ARG A 210 -39.32 -45.85 27.51
CA ARG A 210 -39.56 -46.51 26.23
C ARG A 210 -41.03 -46.88 26.02
N GLY A 211 -41.89 -46.82 27.04
CA GLY A 211 -43.35 -46.96 26.88
C GLY A 211 -43.99 -45.79 26.14
N THR A 212 -43.30 -44.65 26.09
CA THR A 212 -43.72 -43.46 25.32
C THR A 212 -42.95 -43.37 24.00
N ALA A 213 -43.64 -43.10 22.90
CA ALA A 213 -43.04 -42.93 21.57
C ALA A 213 -41.91 -41.88 21.57
N ALA A 214 -40.80 -42.20 20.89
CA ALA A 214 -39.58 -41.37 20.86
C ALA A 214 -39.85 -39.92 20.43
N GLN A 215 -40.71 -39.72 19.43
CA GLN A 215 -41.12 -38.38 18.96
C GLN A 215 -41.80 -37.55 20.06
N LYS A 216 -42.67 -38.16 20.88
CA LYS A 216 -43.35 -37.44 21.97
C LYS A 216 -42.35 -37.00 23.03
N ARG A 217 -41.41 -37.88 23.41
CA ARG A 217 -40.35 -37.57 24.38
C ARG A 217 -39.38 -36.50 23.86
N TYR A 218 -38.93 -36.60 22.60
CA TYR A 218 -38.07 -35.59 21.99
C TYR A 218 -38.76 -34.22 21.94
N THR A 219 -40.04 -34.19 21.57
CA THR A 219 -40.84 -32.95 21.55
C THR A 219 -40.98 -32.35 22.95
N ALA A 220 -41.15 -33.19 23.98
CA ALA A 220 -41.19 -32.73 25.37
C ALA A 220 -39.84 -32.14 25.83
N LEU A 221 -38.72 -32.78 25.47
CA LEU A 221 -37.38 -32.23 25.74
C LEU A 221 -37.18 -30.91 25.00
N SER A 222 -37.50 -30.85 23.70
CA SER A 222 -37.35 -29.66 22.86
C SER A 222 -38.08 -28.44 23.42
N ARG A 223 -39.31 -28.60 23.94
CA ARG A 223 -40.04 -27.52 24.62
C ARG A 223 -39.32 -27.02 25.86
N VAL A 224 -38.88 -27.93 26.73
CA VAL A 224 -38.13 -27.57 27.94
C VAL A 224 -36.82 -26.86 27.60
N VAL A 225 -36.09 -27.33 26.58
CA VAL A 225 -34.85 -26.69 26.13
C VAL A 225 -35.12 -25.30 25.56
N ALA A 226 -36.15 -25.14 24.72
CA ALA A 226 -36.55 -23.85 24.14
C ALA A 226 -36.91 -22.81 25.21
N ASP A 227 -37.73 -23.21 26.20
CA ASP A 227 -38.13 -22.36 27.32
C ASP A 227 -36.93 -21.91 28.17
N LEU A 228 -35.97 -22.82 28.41
CA LEU A 228 -34.78 -22.53 29.21
C LEU A 228 -33.78 -21.64 28.46
N ALA A 229 -33.59 -21.89 27.16
CA ALA A 229 -32.72 -21.13 26.28
C ALA A 229 -33.33 -19.79 25.85
N ASN A 230 -34.64 -19.62 26.01
CA ASN A 230 -35.40 -18.49 25.48
C ASN A 230 -35.17 -18.31 23.96
N SER A 231 -35.18 -19.43 23.23
CA SER A 231 -34.93 -19.49 21.79
C SER A 231 -35.65 -20.69 21.16
N ASP A 232 -36.40 -20.44 20.09
CA ASP A 232 -37.02 -21.48 19.26
C ASP A 232 -35.99 -22.19 18.35
N ALA A 233 -34.77 -21.67 18.27
CA ALA A 233 -33.68 -22.18 17.42
C ALA A 233 -32.74 -23.16 18.15
N CYS A 234 -33.23 -23.85 19.19
CA CYS A 234 -32.44 -24.70 20.07
C CYS A 234 -32.29 -26.17 19.61
N VAL A 235 -32.44 -26.46 18.31
CA VAL A 235 -32.40 -27.85 17.80
C VAL A 235 -31.05 -28.51 18.06
N VAL A 236 -29.95 -27.77 17.89
CA VAL A 236 -28.59 -28.28 18.15
C VAL A 236 -28.42 -28.68 19.62
N LEU A 237 -28.86 -27.81 20.53
CA LEU A 237 -28.82 -28.05 21.96
C LEU A 237 -29.72 -29.23 22.35
N THR A 238 -30.92 -29.31 21.78
CA THR A 238 -31.87 -30.40 22.01
C THR A 238 -31.25 -31.73 21.60
N ASP A 239 -30.69 -31.82 20.38
CA ASP A 239 -30.02 -33.03 19.88
C ASP A 239 -28.83 -33.42 20.77
N ALA A 240 -28.01 -32.47 21.18
CA ALA A 240 -26.85 -32.73 22.03
C ALA A 240 -27.26 -33.27 23.41
N ILE A 241 -28.28 -32.68 24.04
CA ILE A 241 -28.83 -33.14 25.34
C ILE A 241 -29.52 -34.50 25.20
N TRP A 242 -30.26 -34.71 24.12
CA TRP A 242 -30.93 -35.97 23.79
C TRP A 242 -29.95 -37.13 23.63
N LEU A 243 -28.75 -36.86 23.10
CA LEU A 243 -27.66 -37.83 23.01
C LEU A 243 -26.95 -38.03 24.34
N LEU A 244 -26.71 -36.96 25.11
CA LEU A 244 -26.10 -37.02 26.43
C LEU A 244 -26.91 -37.93 27.39
N ILE A 245 -28.24 -37.84 27.34
CA ILE A 245 -29.16 -38.70 28.09
C ILE A 245 -28.98 -40.19 27.74
N ARG A 246 -28.62 -40.51 26.49
CA ARG A 246 -28.52 -41.92 26.02
C ARG A 246 -27.12 -42.50 26.05
N ALA A 247 -26.08 -41.66 25.96
CA ALA A 247 -24.71 -42.07 26.23
C ALA A 247 -24.58 -42.65 27.66
N ALA A 248 -25.39 -42.15 28.61
CA ALA A 248 -25.51 -42.69 29.96
C ALA A 248 -26.07 -44.12 30.04
N GLY A 249 -26.62 -44.66 28.94
CA GLY A 249 -27.20 -46.00 28.90
C GLY A 249 -26.31 -47.11 28.33
N HIS A 250 -25.30 -46.76 27.52
CA HIS A 250 -24.63 -47.74 26.66
C HIS A 250 -23.21 -48.12 27.04
N GLN A 251 -22.53 -47.41 27.94
CA GLN A 251 -21.19 -47.80 28.39
C GLN A 251 -21.02 -47.52 29.88
N ASP A 252 -20.84 -48.60 30.63
CA ASP A 252 -20.57 -48.64 32.07
C ASP A 252 -21.71 -48.12 32.96
N GLN A 253 -22.61 -49.03 33.38
CA GLN A 253 -23.51 -48.79 34.52
C GLN A 253 -22.73 -48.46 35.82
N ASN A 254 -21.41 -48.65 35.80
CA ASN A 254 -20.48 -48.31 36.87
C ASN A 254 -19.73 -46.97 36.66
N ASN A 255 -20.01 -46.20 35.60
CA ASN A 255 -19.39 -44.87 35.43
C ASN A 255 -20.07 -43.85 36.37
N PRO A 256 -19.38 -43.36 37.42
CA PRO A 256 -19.96 -42.51 38.45
C PRO A 256 -20.25 -41.08 37.95
N HIS A 257 -19.81 -40.74 36.73
CA HIS A 257 -20.02 -39.45 36.08
C HIS A 257 -21.12 -39.45 35.00
N SER A 258 -21.86 -40.55 34.82
CA SER A 258 -23.01 -40.60 33.90
C SER A 258 -24.27 -39.97 34.51
N PHE A 259 -25.20 -39.43 33.72
CA PHE A 259 -26.49 -38.98 34.25
C PHE A 259 -27.33 -40.20 34.67
N VAL A 260 -27.77 -40.24 35.92
CA VAL A 260 -28.47 -41.40 36.50
C VAL A 260 -29.83 -41.60 35.82
N CYS A 261 -30.00 -42.75 35.17
CA CYS A 261 -31.28 -43.27 34.70
C CYS A 261 -31.73 -44.38 35.65
N THR A 262 -32.89 -44.24 36.29
CA THR A 262 -33.40 -45.23 37.25
C THR A 262 -34.27 -46.31 36.60
N ALA A 263 -34.67 -46.10 35.35
CA ALA A 263 -35.38 -47.08 34.54
C ALA A 263 -34.44 -48.23 34.10
N LYS A 264 -34.91 -49.48 34.22
CA LYS A 264 -34.21 -50.66 33.67
C LYS A 264 -34.06 -50.50 32.16
N GLN A 265 -32.83 -50.45 31.67
CA GLN A 265 -32.54 -50.47 30.25
C GLN A 265 -32.39 -51.92 29.79
N GLU A 266 -33.42 -52.45 29.14
CA GLU A 266 -33.30 -53.69 28.38
C GLU A 266 -32.52 -53.41 27.08
N ASN A 267 -31.65 -54.35 26.66
CA ASN A 267 -30.92 -54.26 25.39
C ASN A 267 -31.91 -54.31 24.23
N VAL A 268 -32.36 -53.15 23.74
CA VAL A 268 -33.31 -53.02 22.63
C VAL A 268 -32.81 -51.99 21.61
N ASP A 269 -33.20 -52.19 20.35
CA ASP A 269 -32.77 -51.50 19.13
C ASP A 269 -32.94 -49.96 19.21
N GLU A 270 -31.84 -49.20 19.18
CA GLU A 270 -31.80 -47.74 19.36
C GLU A 270 -32.25 -46.92 18.14
N ARG A 271 -32.75 -47.55 17.07
CA ARG A 271 -33.02 -46.88 15.78
C ARG A 271 -34.06 -45.77 15.87
N ASP A 272 -35.22 -46.05 16.48
CA ASP A 272 -36.36 -45.11 16.57
C ASP A 272 -36.03 -43.81 17.33
N GLU A 273 -35.04 -43.90 18.21
CA GLU A 273 -34.60 -42.85 19.11
C GLU A 273 -33.72 -41.81 18.41
N LEU A 274 -33.00 -42.26 17.37
CA LEU A 274 -32.09 -41.45 16.56
C LEU A 274 -32.80 -40.79 15.37
N GLU A 275 -33.96 -41.30 14.94
CA GLU A 275 -34.77 -40.68 13.88
C GLU A 275 -35.32 -39.30 14.25
N GLN A 276 -35.29 -38.96 15.54
CA GLN A 276 -35.74 -37.67 16.07
C GLN A 276 -34.73 -36.54 15.90
N LEU A 277 -33.46 -36.90 15.66
CA LEU A 277 -32.39 -35.91 15.46
C LEU A 277 -32.63 -35.17 14.15
N CYS A 278 -32.71 -33.84 14.24
CA CYS A 278 -32.99 -33.00 13.09
C CYS A 278 -32.00 -31.84 12.92
N SER A 279 -30.99 -31.70 13.78
CA SER A 279 -29.96 -30.69 13.62
C SER A 279 -29.16 -30.89 12.34
N SER A 280 -29.06 -29.83 11.54
CA SER A 280 -28.12 -29.75 10.43
C SER A 280 -26.74 -29.23 10.88
N ALA A 281 -26.59 -28.88 12.17
CA ALA A 281 -25.41 -28.23 12.70
C ALA A 281 -24.37 -29.23 13.17
N TYR A 282 -23.13 -28.79 13.04
CA TYR A 282 -21.91 -29.56 13.10
C TYR A 282 -21.19 -29.23 14.41
N PRO A 283 -20.62 -30.21 15.13
CA PRO A 283 -19.22 -30.59 14.84
C PRO A 283 -19.03 -32.06 14.39
N ARG A 284 -17.91 -32.33 13.68
CA ARG A 284 -17.67 -33.56 12.89
C ARG A 284 -17.75 -34.89 13.66
N GLY A 285 -17.71 -34.91 15.00
CA GLY A 285 -17.49 -36.13 15.80
C GLY A 285 -18.77 -36.86 16.21
N ARG A 286 -19.73 -36.17 16.83
CA ARG A 286 -20.89 -36.82 17.49
C ARG A 286 -21.99 -37.23 16.49
N HIS A 287 -22.37 -36.37 15.54
CA HIS A 287 -23.38 -36.72 14.53
C HIS A 287 -22.87 -37.78 13.51
N ARG A 288 -21.55 -37.89 13.28
CA ARG A 288 -20.97 -38.87 12.35
C ARG A 288 -21.20 -40.33 12.80
N HIS A 289 -21.34 -40.57 14.10
CA HIS A 289 -21.58 -41.91 14.65
C HIS A 289 -23.06 -42.33 14.64
N LEU A 290 -24.01 -41.38 14.60
CA LEU A 290 -25.39 -41.66 15.04
C LEU A 290 -26.43 -41.60 13.92
N SER A 291 -26.25 -40.78 12.88
CA SER A 291 -27.16 -40.79 11.71
C SER A 291 -26.84 -41.94 10.72
N GLN A 292 -26.06 -42.94 11.12
CA GLN A 292 -25.48 -43.98 10.24
C GLN A 292 -25.74 -45.43 10.73
N CYS A 293 -26.59 -45.67 11.73
CA CYS A 293 -26.65 -46.98 12.41
C CYS A 293 -28.01 -47.70 12.30
N VAL A 294 -27.97 -49.01 12.04
CA VAL A 294 -29.06 -50.02 12.12
C VAL A 294 -28.42 -51.38 12.52
N SER A 295 -29.06 -52.13 13.44
CA SER A 295 -28.48 -53.24 14.25
C SER A 295 -28.03 -54.52 13.52
N SER A 296 -27.13 -55.26 14.17
CA SER A 296 -26.59 -56.58 13.80
C SER A 296 -26.43 -57.46 15.05
N ASP A 297 -26.65 -58.77 14.90
CA ASP A 297 -26.64 -59.77 15.99
C ASP A 297 -25.23 -60.25 16.41
N LEU A 298 -24.16 -59.64 15.90
CA LEU A 298 -22.78 -60.03 16.21
C LEU A 298 -22.15 -59.14 17.31
N PRO A 299 -21.55 -59.72 18.37
CA PRO A 299 -20.86 -58.96 19.42
C PRO A 299 -19.61 -58.24 18.87
N GLY A 300 -19.45 -56.95 19.19
CA GLY A 300 -18.28 -56.14 18.84
C GLY A 300 -18.35 -55.38 17.51
N THR A 301 -19.35 -55.62 16.66
CA THR A 301 -19.54 -54.93 15.37
C THR A 301 -20.80 -54.05 15.31
N ARG A 302 -21.39 -53.71 16.46
CA ARG A 302 -22.77 -53.16 16.57
C ARG A 302 -23.07 -51.87 15.80
N TYR A 303 -22.08 -51.17 15.24
CA TYR A 303 -22.29 -49.90 14.53
C TYR A 303 -21.59 -49.79 13.17
N ALA A 304 -21.18 -50.91 12.55
CA ALA A 304 -20.57 -50.88 11.23
C ALA A 304 -21.51 -51.41 10.15
N ARG A 305 -22.25 -50.53 9.43
CA ARG A 305 -22.76 -50.80 8.07
C ARG A 305 -23.14 -49.56 7.26
N GLU A 306 -23.27 -49.76 5.93
CA GLU A 306 -23.17 -48.80 4.82
C GLU A 306 -23.81 -47.41 5.01
N LYS A 307 -23.06 -46.40 4.57
CA LYS A 307 -23.42 -44.98 4.62
C LYS A 307 -24.75 -44.73 3.88
N GLN A 308 -25.84 -44.39 4.59
CA GLN A 308 -27.11 -43.92 4.02
C GLN A 308 -27.01 -42.49 3.44
N MET A 309 -26.05 -42.28 2.53
CA MET A 309 -25.71 -40.97 1.99
C MET A 309 -26.85 -40.35 1.14
N SER A 310 -27.68 -41.19 0.52
CA SER A 310 -28.75 -40.80 -0.40
C SER A 310 -30.10 -40.52 0.28
N LYS A 311 -30.31 -40.91 1.55
CA LYS A 311 -31.58 -40.70 2.26
C LYS A 311 -31.83 -39.21 2.48
N GLN A 312 -33.04 -38.76 2.16
CA GLN A 312 -33.53 -37.43 2.51
C GLN A 312 -34.07 -37.44 3.94
N ASN A 313 -33.63 -36.51 4.77
CA ASN A 313 -34.15 -36.29 6.11
C ASN A 313 -34.61 -34.84 6.26
N ASN A 314 -35.47 -34.62 7.26
CA ASN A 314 -35.88 -33.29 7.70
C ASN A 314 -34.79 -32.72 8.61
N TYR A 315 -34.21 -31.60 8.21
CA TYR A 315 -33.20 -30.89 8.98
C TYR A 315 -33.71 -29.52 9.41
N ALA A 316 -33.19 -29.03 10.52
CA ALA A 316 -33.26 -27.65 10.95
C ALA A 316 -31.83 -27.12 11.12
N CYS A 317 -31.54 -25.97 10.53
CA CYS A 317 -30.25 -25.32 10.79
C CYS A 317 -30.24 -24.70 12.18
N ALA A 318 -29.06 -24.26 12.62
CA ALA A 318 -28.92 -23.60 13.91
C ALA A 318 -29.80 -22.35 14.07
N ARG A 319 -30.16 -21.67 12.98
CA ARG A 319 -31.08 -20.52 12.98
C ARG A 319 -32.56 -20.92 12.95
N GLY A 320 -32.87 -22.20 13.11
CA GLY A 320 -34.24 -22.74 13.12
C GLY A 320 -34.87 -22.97 11.75
N HIS A 321 -34.20 -22.64 10.65
CA HIS A 321 -34.74 -22.89 9.31
C HIS A 321 -34.89 -24.38 9.04
N ARG A 322 -36.11 -24.83 8.73
CA ARG A 322 -36.42 -26.23 8.39
C ARG A 322 -36.27 -26.46 6.89
N PHE A 323 -35.66 -27.58 6.50
CA PHE A 323 -35.44 -27.96 5.10
C PHE A 323 -35.25 -29.47 4.95
N VAL A 324 -35.54 -29.99 3.75
CA VAL A 324 -35.30 -31.40 3.40
C VAL A 324 -33.98 -31.50 2.64
N GLN A 325 -33.10 -32.42 3.04
CA GLN A 325 -31.82 -32.61 2.35
C GLN A 325 -31.28 -34.03 2.47
N ARG A 326 -30.41 -34.45 1.54
CA ARG A 326 -29.65 -35.69 1.59
C ARG A 326 -28.42 -35.57 2.48
N VAL A 327 -28.13 -36.62 3.24
CA VAL A 327 -26.94 -36.71 4.13
C VAL A 327 -25.64 -36.41 3.36
N GLN A 328 -25.52 -36.85 2.11
CA GLN A 328 -24.35 -36.58 1.26
C GLN A 328 -24.11 -35.10 1.00
N GLN A 329 -25.17 -34.34 0.71
CA GLN A 329 -25.05 -32.91 0.39
C GLN A 329 -24.71 -32.08 1.63
N LEU A 330 -25.17 -32.49 2.81
CA LEU A 330 -24.75 -31.88 4.08
C LEU A 330 -23.30 -32.20 4.42
N ARG A 331 -22.81 -33.41 4.09
CA ARG A 331 -21.41 -33.80 4.37
C ARG A 331 -20.40 -32.93 3.61
N THR A 332 -20.72 -32.55 2.38
CA THR A 332 -19.85 -31.73 1.53
C THR A 332 -20.02 -30.23 1.78
N ALA A 333 -21.12 -29.82 2.42
CA ALA A 333 -21.33 -28.44 2.84
C ALA A 333 -20.37 -28.08 3.99
N LYS A 334 -19.69 -26.93 3.90
CA LYS A 334 -18.89 -26.39 5.01
C LYS A 334 -19.84 -25.64 5.96
N ASN A 335 -19.92 -26.03 7.24
CA ASN A 335 -20.75 -25.38 8.27
C ASN A 335 -22.23 -25.20 7.85
N ALA A 336 -22.93 -24.18 8.35
CA ALA A 336 -24.34 -23.86 8.09
C ALA A 336 -24.74 -23.65 6.60
N VAL A 337 -23.84 -23.84 5.63
CA VAL A 337 -24.07 -23.79 4.17
C VAL A 337 -25.00 -24.92 3.68
N GLY A 338 -25.26 -25.93 4.51
CA GLY A 338 -26.28 -26.94 4.22
C GLY A 338 -27.69 -26.38 4.08
N CYS A 339 -27.98 -25.25 4.73
CA CYS A 339 -29.26 -24.57 4.67
C CYS A 339 -29.32 -23.60 3.49
N GLY A 340 -30.15 -23.89 2.49
CA GLY A 340 -30.28 -23.05 1.30
C GLY A 340 -30.81 -21.63 1.57
N ILE A 341 -31.50 -21.41 2.70
CA ILE A 341 -31.92 -20.08 3.14
C ILE A 341 -30.72 -19.29 3.68
N CYS A 342 -29.94 -19.88 4.59
CA CYS A 342 -28.73 -19.26 5.14
C CYS A 342 -27.67 -19.00 4.06
N SER A 343 -27.63 -19.83 3.01
CA SER A 343 -26.69 -19.68 1.89
C SER A 343 -27.24 -18.80 0.76
N ASN A 344 -28.36 -18.10 0.95
CA ASN A 344 -28.97 -17.22 -0.07
C ASN A 344 -29.34 -17.93 -1.39
N LYS A 345 -29.53 -19.26 -1.35
CA LYS A 345 -30.00 -20.05 -2.49
C LYS A 345 -31.53 -20.03 -2.61
N TYR A 346 -32.22 -20.00 -1.47
CA TYR A 346 -33.67 -19.91 -1.38
C TYR A 346 -34.06 -18.64 -0.62
N LEU A 347 -35.11 -17.98 -1.10
CA LEU A 347 -35.67 -16.79 -0.48
C LEU A 347 -36.48 -17.15 0.78
N LEU A 348 -36.28 -16.38 1.84
CA LEU A 348 -37.17 -16.28 2.98
C LEU A 348 -37.37 -14.81 3.30
N ARG A 349 -38.61 -14.32 3.10
CA ARG A 349 -39.00 -12.95 3.45
C ARG A 349 -38.84 -12.73 4.96
N GLY A 350 -38.36 -11.56 5.36
CA GLY A 350 -38.01 -11.26 6.74
C GLY A 350 -36.62 -11.75 7.17
N PHE A 351 -35.84 -12.34 6.26
CA PHE A 351 -34.52 -12.89 6.56
C PHE A 351 -33.46 -12.52 5.51
N ASN A 352 -33.67 -12.87 4.24
CA ASN A 352 -32.62 -12.73 3.21
C ASN A 352 -33.06 -12.05 1.90
N SER A 353 -34.23 -11.41 1.87
CA SER A 353 -34.61 -10.59 0.72
C SER A 353 -33.71 -9.35 0.58
N LEU A 354 -33.84 -8.66 -0.56
CA LEU A 354 -33.20 -7.37 -0.78
C LEU A 354 -33.70 -6.34 0.25
N ALA A 355 -35.00 -6.33 0.53
CA ALA A 355 -35.59 -5.45 1.53
C ALA A 355 -35.04 -5.71 2.94
N ASP A 356 -34.79 -6.98 3.28
CA ASP A 356 -34.31 -7.36 4.62
C ASP A 356 -32.82 -7.03 4.83
N THR A 357 -31.98 -7.31 3.84
CA THR A 357 -30.52 -7.27 4.02
C THR A 357 -29.84 -6.07 3.36
N ALA A 358 -30.54 -5.34 2.49
CA ALA A 358 -30.06 -4.10 1.91
C ALA A 358 -31.21 -3.08 1.73
N PRO A 359 -31.87 -2.66 2.83
CA PRO A 359 -33.01 -1.74 2.77
C PRO A 359 -32.69 -0.40 2.11
N HIS A 360 -31.43 0.06 2.17
CA HIS A 360 -30.97 1.28 1.50
C HIS A 360 -31.00 1.21 -0.03
N LEU A 361 -31.12 0.03 -0.63
CA LEU A 361 -31.26 -0.16 -2.07
C LEU A 361 -32.71 -0.14 -2.54
N VAL A 362 -33.67 -0.35 -1.63
CA VAL A 362 -35.12 -0.36 -1.93
C VAL A 362 -35.57 0.95 -2.59
N PRO A 363 -35.16 2.16 -2.12
CA PRO A 363 -35.53 3.41 -2.77
C PRO A 363 -34.99 3.56 -4.20
N LEU A 364 -33.97 2.79 -4.56
CA LEU A 364 -33.37 2.81 -5.90
C LEU A 364 -34.04 1.81 -6.84
N TRP A 365 -34.97 0.98 -6.34
CA TRP A 365 -35.70 0.02 -7.14
C TRP A 365 -36.68 0.74 -8.06
N HIS A 366 -36.64 0.45 -9.36
CA HIS A 366 -37.53 1.11 -10.30
C HIS A 366 -38.97 0.62 -10.11
N ALA A 367 -39.91 1.55 -9.91
CA ALA A 367 -41.29 1.24 -9.52
C ALA A 367 -42.10 0.48 -10.59
N SER A 368 -42.00 0.85 -11.87
CA SER A 368 -42.83 0.27 -12.95
C SER A 368 -42.10 -0.72 -13.87
N LYS A 369 -40.81 -0.53 -14.17
CA LYS A 369 -40.05 -1.38 -15.11
C LYS A 369 -39.76 -2.80 -14.64
N ASN A 370 -39.95 -3.09 -13.34
CA ASN A 370 -39.76 -4.43 -12.77
C ASN A 370 -41.05 -5.28 -12.75
N GLY A 371 -42.17 -4.76 -13.28
CA GLY A 371 -43.46 -5.45 -13.26
C GLY A 371 -43.91 -5.77 -11.84
N ASP A 372 -44.25 -7.04 -11.59
CA ASP A 372 -44.74 -7.51 -10.29
C ASP A 372 -43.61 -7.84 -9.28
N LEU A 373 -42.34 -7.91 -9.73
CA LEU A 373 -41.22 -8.21 -8.83
C LEU A 373 -41.04 -7.07 -7.82
N ARG A 374 -41.07 -7.42 -6.54
CA ARG A 374 -40.77 -6.50 -5.44
C ARG A 374 -39.39 -6.78 -4.82
N PRO A 375 -38.79 -5.82 -4.12
CA PRO A 375 -37.56 -6.06 -3.36
C PRO A 375 -37.67 -7.21 -2.34
N GLU A 376 -38.87 -7.51 -1.82
CA GLU A 376 -39.07 -8.66 -0.92
C GLU A 376 -38.98 -10.03 -1.64
N ASP A 377 -39.12 -10.06 -2.97
CA ASP A 377 -39.16 -11.26 -3.80
C ASP A 377 -37.80 -11.71 -4.32
N VAL A 378 -36.76 -10.94 -4.03
CA VAL A 378 -35.44 -11.17 -4.61
C VAL A 378 -34.39 -11.24 -3.51
N VAL A 379 -33.56 -12.28 -3.55
CA VAL A 379 -32.44 -12.41 -2.63
C VAL A 379 -31.38 -11.36 -2.97
N ALA A 380 -30.90 -10.62 -1.98
CA ALA A 380 -30.00 -9.47 -2.18
C ALA A 380 -28.65 -9.83 -2.83
N GLY A 381 -28.24 -11.10 -2.79
CA GLY A 381 -27.02 -11.61 -3.41
C GLY A 381 -27.24 -12.28 -4.78
N SER A 382 -28.43 -12.20 -5.34
CA SER A 382 -28.77 -12.90 -6.58
C SER A 382 -28.27 -12.18 -7.84
N GLU A 383 -28.13 -12.95 -8.92
CA GLU A 383 -27.78 -12.45 -10.26
C GLU A 383 -29.02 -11.97 -11.05
N VAL A 384 -30.18 -11.89 -10.41
CA VAL A 384 -31.40 -11.36 -11.05
C VAL A 384 -31.13 -9.93 -11.50
N ILE A 385 -31.39 -9.66 -12.78
CA ILE A 385 -31.25 -8.33 -13.38
C ILE A 385 -32.59 -7.62 -13.25
N VAL A 386 -32.56 -6.43 -12.65
CA VAL A 386 -33.73 -5.58 -12.43
C VAL A 386 -33.38 -4.14 -12.82
N PHE A 387 -34.40 -3.32 -13.03
CA PHE A 387 -34.26 -1.90 -13.29
C PHE A 387 -34.10 -1.12 -11.99
N TRP A 388 -33.17 -0.17 -12.01
CA TRP A 388 -32.85 0.76 -10.95
C TRP A 388 -33.02 2.19 -11.43
N THR A 389 -33.37 3.08 -10.51
CA THR A 389 -33.38 4.52 -10.73
C THR A 389 -32.13 5.13 -10.09
N CYS A 390 -31.44 6.02 -10.82
CA CYS A 390 -30.28 6.73 -10.29
C CYS A 390 -30.71 7.85 -9.33
N PRO A 391 -30.09 7.98 -8.15
CA PRO A 391 -30.37 9.09 -7.25
C PRO A 391 -29.65 10.39 -7.64
N GLU A 392 -28.59 10.31 -8.46
CA GLU A 392 -27.70 11.43 -8.79
C GLU A 392 -27.94 12.03 -10.19
N GLY A 393 -28.80 11.42 -11.00
CA GLY A 393 -29.08 11.88 -12.37
C GLY A 393 -30.58 11.95 -12.59
N GLU A 394 -31.07 13.11 -13.04
CA GLU A 394 -32.47 13.25 -13.44
C GLU A 394 -32.77 12.26 -14.58
N GLY A 395 -33.63 11.28 -14.30
CA GLY A 395 -34.17 10.38 -15.34
C GLY A 395 -33.33 9.16 -15.74
N HIS A 396 -32.26 8.80 -15.03
CA HIS A 396 -31.48 7.60 -15.40
C HIS A 396 -32.13 6.32 -14.86
N ASP A 397 -32.75 5.57 -15.77
CA ASP A 397 -33.19 4.21 -15.51
C ASP A 397 -32.25 3.21 -16.17
N TYR A 398 -31.79 2.21 -15.42
CA TYR A 398 -30.84 1.22 -15.93
C TYR A 398 -31.06 -0.16 -15.35
N ASP A 399 -30.85 -1.19 -16.16
CA ASP A 399 -30.79 -2.58 -15.73
C ASP A 399 -29.44 -2.90 -15.08
N MET A 400 -29.47 -3.63 -13.96
CA MET A 400 -28.27 -4.14 -13.28
C MET A 400 -28.64 -5.33 -12.39
N ALA A 401 -27.73 -6.31 -12.30
CA ALA A 401 -27.87 -7.41 -11.36
C ALA A 401 -27.89 -6.94 -9.90
N VAL A 402 -28.79 -7.49 -9.08
CA VAL A 402 -28.93 -7.13 -7.65
C VAL A 402 -27.62 -7.30 -6.89
N VAL A 403 -26.87 -8.38 -7.15
CA VAL A 403 -25.55 -8.61 -6.55
C VAL A 403 -24.54 -7.50 -6.86
N ASN A 404 -24.57 -6.92 -8.08
CA ASN A 404 -23.66 -5.83 -8.46
C ASN A 404 -24.06 -4.52 -7.78
N LYS A 405 -25.37 -4.26 -7.67
CA LYS A 405 -25.88 -3.11 -6.93
C LYS A 405 -25.48 -3.19 -5.44
N LYS A 406 -25.62 -4.37 -4.83
CA LYS A 406 -25.17 -4.64 -3.45
C LYS A 406 -23.66 -4.45 -3.25
N LYS A 407 -22.84 -4.72 -4.27
CA LYS A 407 -21.39 -4.45 -4.26
C LYS A 407 -21.03 -2.96 -4.44
N GLY A 408 -22.02 -2.08 -4.62
CA GLY A 408 -21.80 -0.64 -4.80
C GLY A 408 -21.53 -0.21 -6.24
N VAL A 409 -21.86 -1.03 -7.25
CA VAL A 409 -21.76 -0.60 -8.65
C VAL A 409 -22.83 0.47 -8.93
N GLY A 410 -22.37 1.67 -9.29
CA GLY A 410 -23.21 2.84 -9.57
C GLY A 410 -23.87 2.83 -10.96
N CYS A 411 -24.51 3.94 -11.30
CA CYS A 411 -25.20 4.12 -12.58
C CYS A 411 -24.19 4.09 -13.76
N PRO A 412 -24.42 3.26 -14.80
CA PRO A 412 -23.51 3.16 -15.93
C PRO A 412 -23.50 4.42 -16.82
N TYR A 413 -24.57 5.22 -16.81
CA TYR A 413 -24.63 6.49 -17.53
C TYR A 413 -23.77 7.57 -16.84
N CYS A 414 -23.93 7.76 -15.52
CA CYS A 414 -23.08 8.68 -14.74
C CYS A 414 -21.58 8.33 -14.84
N ALA A 415 -21.27 7.03 -14.92
CA ALA A 415 -19.90 6.54 -15.07
C ALA A 415 -19.37 6.58 -16.52
N ASN A 416 -20.13 7.14 -17.48
CA ASN A 416 -19.79 7.20 -18.92
C ASN A 416 -19.48 5.81 -19.54
N LYS A 417 -20.11 4.75 -19.02
CA LYS A 417 -20.01 3.38 -19.54
C LYS A 417 -21.12 3.03 -20.54
N ARG A 418 -22.24 3.76 -20.47
CA ARG A 418 -23.32 3.73 -21.46
C ARG A 418 -23.60 5.17 -21.88
N VAL A 419 -24.05 5.32 -23.12
CA VAL A 419 -24.39 6.63 -23.69
C VAL A 419 -25.88 6.84 -23.58
N ASP A 420 -26.27 8.04 -23.19
CA ASP A 420 -27.61 8.58 -23.32
C ASP A 420 -27.53 9.95 -24.04
N PRO A 421 -28.23 10.11 -25.18
CA PRO A 421 -28.23 11.35 -25.97
C PRO A 421 -28.64 12.61 -25.20
N SER A 422 -29.40 12.46 -24.11
CA SER A 422 -29.93 13.59 -23.32
C SER A 422 -29.09 13.96 -22.10
N ILE A 423 -28.02 13.19 -21.81
CA ILE A 423 -27.28 13.31 -20.55
C ILE A 423 -25.77 13.41 -20.78
N ASN A 424 -25.17 12.44 -21.48
CA ASN A 424 -23.71 12.27 -21.50
C ASN A 424 -23.11 12.03 -22.89
N SER A 425 -23.90 12.13 -23.94
CA SER A 425 -23.41 12.10 -25.32
C SER A 425 -22.46 13.26 -25.61
N LEU A 426 -21.66 13.12 -26.66
CA LEU A 426 -20.73 14.13 -27.14
C LEU A 426 -21.49 15.37 -27.64
N SER A 427 -22.59 15.18 -28.36
CA SER A 427 -23.48 16.28 -28.80
C SER A 427 -24.00 17.12 -27.64
N PHE A 428 -24.41 16.46 -26.55
CA PHE A 428 -24.99 17.12 -25.39
C PHE A 428 -23.93 17.84 -24.55
N THR A 429 -22.84 17.15 -24.21
CA THR A 429 -21.81 17.68 -23.29
C THR A 429 -20.78 18.57 -23.97
N HIS A 430 -20.50 18.35 -25.27
CA HIS A 430 -19.46 19.06 -26.03
C HIS A 430 -19.98 19.46 -27.43
N PRO A 431 -21.02 20.31 -27.53
CA PRO A 431 -21.63 20.67 -28.80
C PRO A 431 -20.64 21.28 -29.79
N ASP A 432 -19.63 22.01 -29.31
CA ASP A 432 -18.60 22.59 -30.18
C ASP A 432 -17.63 21.56 -30.77
N ALA A 433 -17.36 20.46 -30.05
CA ALA A 433 -16.61 19.35 -30.61
C ALA A 433 -17.47 18.63 -31.65
N ALA A 434 -18.75 18.37 -31.34
CA ALA A 434 -19.71 17.73 -32.23
C ALA A 434 -19.89 18.45 -33.57
N LYS A 435 -19.81 19.80 -33.60
CA LYS A 435 -19.81 20.58 -34.86
C LYS A 435 -18.70 20.19 -35.84
N GLY A 436 -17.58 19.69 -35.33
CA GLY A 436 -16.46 19.22 -36.15
C GLY A 436 -16.57 17.75 -36.59
N TRP A 437 -17.67 17.06 -36.30
CA TRP A 437 -17.85 15.65 -36.65
C TRP A 437 -17.96 15.47 -38.16
N HIS A 438 -17.31 14.44 -38.72
CA HIS A 438 -17.43 14.12 -40.13
C HIS A 438 -18.50 13.04 -40.37
N SER A 439 -19.75 13.45 -40.65
CA SER A 439 -20.89 12.55 -40.86
C SER A 439 -20.63 11.42 -41.86
N ASP A 440 -20.07 11.75 -43.03
CA ASP A 440 -20.03 10.78 -44.14
C ASP A 440 -18.96 9.70 -43.97
N ARG A 441 -17.93 9.95 -43.14
CA ARG A 441 -16.80 9.03 -42.92
C ARG A 441 -16.94 8.20 -41.65
N ASN A 442 -17.82 8.60 -40.74
CA ASN A 442 -18.09 7.85 -39.51
C ASN A 442 -19.23 6.84 -39.66
N GLY A 443 -19.78 6.68 -40.87
CA GLY A 443 -20.85 5.73 -41.15
C GLY A 443 -22.11 6.07 -40.36
N SER A 444 -22.63 5.10 -39.59
CA SER A 444 -23.82 5.29 -38.76
C SER A 444 -23.54 5.91 -37.39
N LEU A 445 -22.27 6.11 -37.00
CA LEU A 445 -21.94 6.69 -35.70
C LEU A 445 -22.16 8.20 -35.71
N THR A 446 -22.98 8.66 -34.78
CA THR A 446 -23.26 10.08 -34.57
C THR A 446 -22.66 10.58 -33.25
N PRO A 447 -22.54 11.90 -33.06
CA PRO A 447 -22.17 12.46 -31.75
C PRO A 447 -23.13 12.10 -30.61
N ASP A 448 -24.35 11.63 -30.90
CA ASP A 448 -25.32 11.16 -29.89
C ASP A 448 -25.00 9.75 -29.38
N ASP A 449 -24.21 8.97 -30.13
CA ASP A 449 -23.92 7.55 -29.84
C ASP A 449 -22.65 7.34 -29.01
N ILE A 450 -21.94 8.42 -28.64
CA ILE A 450 -20.62 8.34 -28.02
C ILE A 450 -20.45 9.37 -26.92
N VAL A 451 -19.81 8.99 -25.80
CA VAL A 451 -19.45 9.93 -24.73
C VAL A 451 -18.16 10.69 -25.09
N ALA A 452 -18.04 11.92 -24.59
CA ALA A 452 -16.87 12.78 -24.81
C ALA A 452 -15.53 12.18 -24.35
N GLY A 453 -15.55 11.30 -23.34
CA GLY A 453 -14.37 10.59 -22.85
C GLY A 453 -13.92 9.38 -23.68
N SER A 454 -14.60 9.07 -24.78
CA SER A 454 -14.35 7.85 -25.54
C SER A 454 -12.97 7.83 -26.21
N THR A 455 -12.32 6.67 -26.19
CA THR A 455 -11.02 6.44 -26.84
C THR A 455 -11.16 6.00 -28.30
N ILE A 456 -12.38 5.88 -28.81
CA ILE A 456 -12.65 5.55 -30.21
C ILE A 456 -12.11 6.68 -31.10
N GLU A 457 -11.40 6.29 -32.16
CA GLU A 457 -10.89 7.19 -33.19
C GLU A 457 -11.93 7.35 -34.29
N VAL A 458 -12.25 8.60 -34.60
CA VAL A 458 -13.29 8.96 -35.57
C VAL A 458 -12.77 10.07 -36.48
N TRP A 459 -13.44 10.26 -37.61
CA TRP A 459 -13.16 11.32 -38.56
C TRP A 459 -13.78 12.64 -38.10
N TRP A 460 -13.00 13.70 -38.20
CA TRP A 460 -13.37 15.08 -37.93
C TRP A 460 -13.11 15.93 -39.17
N ARG A 461 -13.86 17.03 -39.28
CA ARG A 461 -13.62 18.10 -40.24
C ARG A 461 -13.36 19.39 -39.48
N CYS A 462 -12.19 20.01 -39.68
CA CYS A 462 -11.89 21.26 -38.99
C CYS A 462 -12.68 22.43 -39.60
N ALA A 463 -13.24 23.29 -38.74
CA ALA A 463 -14.01 24.46 -39.19
C ALA A 463 -13.13 25.53 -39.85
N GLU A 464 -11.88 25.67 -39.42
CA GLU A 464 -10.96 26.72 -39.90
C GLU A 464 -10.53 26.51 -41.36
N ALA A 465 -10.15 25.28 -41.72
CA ALA A 465 -9.49 24.98 -42.99
C ALA A 465 -10.11 23.79 -43.75
N GLY A 466 -11.20 23.22 -43.25
CA GLY A 466 -11.94 22.13 -43.91
C GLY A 466 -11.17 20.81 -44.04
N HIS A 467 -10.11 20.58 -43.25
CA HIS A 467 -9.34 19.34 -43.32
C HIS A 467 -10.11 18.19 -42.70
N ASP A 468 -10.12 17.05 -43.40
CA ASP A 468 -10.60 15.78 -42.87
C ASP A 468 -9.45 15.04 -42.15
N PHE A 469 -9.63 14.71 -40.87
CA PHE A 469 -8.59 14.05 -40.07
C PHE A 469 -9.16 13.10 -39.02
N GLU A 470 -8.41 12.05 -38.71
CA GLU A 470 -8.74 11.10 -37.64
C GLU A 470 -8.17 11.56 -36.30
N MET A 471 -8.97 11.46 -35.24
CA MET A 471 -8.56 11.73 -33.86
C MET A 471 -9.52 11.04 -32.88
N LYS A 472 -9.00 10.65 -31.72
CA LYS A 472 -9.83 10.14 -30.62
C LYS A 472 -10.81 11.19 -30.11
N VAL A 473 -12.05 10.78 -29.82
CA VAL A 473 -13.09 11.65 -29.25
C VAL A 473 -12.63 12.34 -27.97
N ALA A 474 -11.96 11.62 -27.08
CA ALA A 474 -11.40 12.19 -25.85
C ALA A 474 -10.40 13.33 -26.08
N TYR A 475 -9.61 13.28 -27.17
CA TYR A 475 -8.64 14.34 -27.46
C TYR A 475 -9.35 15.55 -28.04
N ARG A 476 -10.27 15.33 -28.99
CA ARG A 476 -11.05 16.41 -29.58
C ARG A 476 -11.91 17.13 -28.53
N SER A 477 -12.55 16.38 -27.63
CA SER A 477 -13.40 16.92 -26.56
C SER A 477 -12.62 17.79 -25.56
N ARG A 478 -11.33 17.51 -25.35
CA ARG A 478 -10.43 18.35 -24.52
C ARG A 478 -9.93 19.62 -25.22
N GLY A 479 -10.28 19.80 -26.50
CA GLY A 479 -9.90 20.98 -27.28
C GLY A 479 -8.71 20.79 -28.22
N ASP A 480 -8.23 19.56 -28.44
CA ASP A 480 -7.14 19.33 -29.40
C ASP A 480 -7.57 19.76 -30.82
N ARG A 481 -6.66 20.50 -31.47
CA ARG A 481 -6.85 21.03 -32.83
C ARG A 481 -6.41 20.02 -33.88
N CYS A 482 -6.93 20.18 -35.10
CA CYS A 482 -6.50 19.44 -36.29
C CYS A 482 -4.97 19.41 -36.41
N TYR A 483 -4.38 18.22 -36.59
CA TYR A 483 -2.93 18.05 -36.68
C TYR A 483 -2.29 18.80 -37.85
N TYR A 484 -3.04 19.03 -38.94
CA TYR A 484 -2.57 19.79 -40.08
C TYR A 484 -2.53 21.30 -39.75
N CYS A 485 -3.63 21.86 -39.21
CA CYS A 485 -3.70 23.26 -38.78
C CYS A 485 -2.70 23.57 -37.66
N ALA A 486 -2.44 22.61 -36.78
CA ALA A 486 -1.44 22.72 -35.71
C ALA A 486 0.01 22.53 -36.19
N GLY A 487 0.24 22.27 -37.48
CA GLY A 487 1.58 22.07 -38.04
C GLY A 487 2.29 20.82 -37.49
N LYS A 488 1.54 19.78 -37.13
CA LYS A 488 2.06 18.49 -36.63
C LYS A 488 2.17 17.42 -37.73
N LYS A 489 1.37 17.53 -38.80
CA LYS A 489 1.43 16.67 -39.99
C LYS A 489 1.41 17.52 -41.26
N VAL A 490 2.14 17.06 -42.29
CA VAL A 490 2.18 17.72 -43.61
C VAL A 490 0.84 17.53 -44.30
N HIS A 491 0.33 18.61 -44.91
CA HIS A 491 -0.86 18.61 -45.77
C HIS A 491 -0.61 19.57 -46.94
N PRO A 492 -1.22 19.37 -48.13
CA PRO A 492 -1.02 20.26 -49.28
C PRO A 492 -1.23 21.75 -48.99
N THR A 493 -2.10 22.11 -48.04
CA THR A 493 -2.37 23.51 -47.64
C THR A 493 -1.48 24.04 -46.51
N THR A 494 -0.73 23.18 -45.81
CA THR A 494 0.12 23.56 -44.66
C THR A 494 1.60 23.22 -44.85
N SER A 495 1.95 22.64 -46.00
CA SER A 495 3.33 22.33 -46.39
C SER A 495 4.20 23.59 -46.46
N PHE A 496 5.52 23.40 -46.43
CA PHE A 496 6.47 24.48 -46.60
C PHE A 496 6.32 25.16 -47.98
N ALA A 497 6.07 24.40 -49.05
CA ALA A 497 5.78 24.95 -50.37
C ALA A 497 4.53 25.85 -50.37
N ALA A 498 3.46 25.43 -49.69
CA ALA A 498 2.20 26.18 -49.67
C ALA A 498 2.27 27.44 -48.79
N THR A 499 2.94 27.35 -47.64
CA THR A 499 2.98 28.44 -46.65
C THR A 499 4.16 29.39 -46.83
N GLN A 500 5.22 28.96 -47.51
CA GLN A 500 6.46 29.72 -47.70
C GLN A 500 6.97 29.64 -49.16
N PRO A 501 6.17 30.04 -50.17
CA PRO A 501 6.50 29.85 -51.59
C PRO A 501 7.81 30.53 -52.00
N GLN A 502 8.12 31.71 -51.44
CA GLN A 502 9.37 32.42 -51.71
C GLN A 502 10.60 31.72 -51.14
N ALA A 503 10.47 31.07 -49.98
CA ALA A 503 11.58 30.30 -49.42
C ALA A 503 11.72 28.94 -50.14
N ALA A 504 10.59 28.32 -50.50
CA ALA A 504 10.51 27.08 -51.26
C ALA A 504 11.10 27.19 -52.67
N SER A 505 11.04 28.35 -53.32
CA SER A 505 11.70 28.56 -54.63
C SER A 505 13.23 28.43 -54.58
N ARG A 506 13.82 28.52 -53.37
CA ARG A 506 15.26 28.30 -53.14
C ARG A 506 15.60 26.84 -52.80
N TRP A 507 14.61 25.93 -52.83
CA TRP A 507 14.85 24.50 -52.65
C TRP A 507 15.79 24.00 -53.75
N HIS A 508 16.78 23.19 -53.39
CA HIS A 508 17.75 22.74 -54.39
C HIS A 508 17.09 21.75 -55.38
N PRO A 509 17.27 21.91 -56.71
CA PRO A 509 16.55 21.12 -57.72
C PRO A 509 16.92 19.63 -57.76
N SER A 510 18.17 19.25 -57.48
CA SER A 510 18.63 17.85 -57.62
C SER A 510 19.26 17.21 -56.37
N ARG A 511 19.69 17.98 -55.37
CA ARG A 511 20.46 17.46 -54.21
C ARG A 511 19.61 16.93 -53.05
N ASN A 512 18.28 17.06 -53.11
CA ASN A 512 17.36 16.56 -52.09
C ASN A 512 16.69 15.23 -52.46
N GLY A 513 17.16 14.56 -53.52
CA GLY A 513 16.58 13.31 -54.00
C GLY A 513 15.12 13.48 -54.42
N SER A 514 14.24 12.58 -53.97
CA SER A 514 12.80 12.65 -54.24
C SER A 514 12.03 13.62 -53.35
N ARG A 515 12.66 14.23 -52.34
CA ARG A 515 11.98 15.14 -51.41
C ARG A 515 11.80 16.53 -51.99
N THR A 516 10.57 17.02 -51.91
CA THR A 516 10.17 18.35 -52.36
C THR A 516 9.81 19.26 -51.18
N ALA A 517 9.72 20.56 -51.44
CA ALA A 517 9.22 21.53 -50.46
C ALA A 517 7.75 21.26 -50.04
N ALA A 518 6.99 20.47 -50.78
CA ALA A 518 5.62 20.10 -50.43
C ALA A 518 5.57 18.96 -49.39
N ASP A 519 6.66 18.22 -49.20
CA ASP A 519 6.72 17.03 -48.34
C ASP A 519 7.11 17.34 -46.89
N VAL A 520 7.38 18.61 -46.57
CA VAL A 520 7.89 19.05 -45.25
C VAL A 520 7.08 20.20 -44.70
N LEU A 521 7.09 20.34 -43.37
CA LEU A 521 6.46 21.46 -42.66
C LEU A 521 7.44 22.64 -42.51
N PRO A 522 6.96 23.90 -42.54
CA PRO A 522 7.82 25.08 -42.43
C PRO A 522 8.61 25.16 -41.10
N GLY A 523 8.12 24.50 -40.05
CA GLY A 523 8.73 24.49 -38.72
C GLY A 523 9.80 23.42 -38.49
N THR A 524 10.06 22.52 -39.46
CA THR A 524 10.99 21.40 -39.25
C THR A 524 12.45 21.85 -39.11
N ALA A 525 13.17 21.24 -38.18
CA ALA A 525 14.62 21.43 -38.02
C ALA A 525 15.44 20.60 -39.02
N GLU A 526 14.78 19.79 -39.86
CA GLU A 526 15.43 19.00 -40.91
C GLU A 526 16.28 19.87 -41.83
N LYS A 527 17.52 19.44 -42.08
CA LYS A 527 18.48 20.10 -42.98
C LYS A 527 18.39 19.53 -44.39
N VAL A 528 18.28 20.43 -45.36
CA VAL A 528 18.20 20.13 -46.79
C VAL A 528 19.14 21.05 -47.56
N TRP A 529 19.40 20.71 -48.82
CA TRP A 529 20.15 21.55 -49.73
C TRP A 529 19.27 22.67 -50.29
N TRP A 530 19.86 23.86 -50.39
CA TRP A 530 19.27 25.07 -50.93
C TRP A 530 20.15 25.65 -52.04
N LEU A 531 19.54 26.40 -52.94
CA LEU A 531 20.21 27.15 -53.98
C LEU A 531 19.99 28.65 -53.76
N CYS A 532 21.07 29.40 -53.61
CA CYS A 532 21.00 30.86 -53.48
C CYS A 532 20.73 31.48 -54.86
N ALA A 533 19.61 32.20 -55.00
CA ALA A 533 19.23 32.81 -56.28
C ALA A 533 20.22 33.89 -56.77
N GLU A 534 20.87 34.62 -55.87
CA GLU A 534 21.72 35.76 -56.23
C GLU A 534 23.14 35.38 -56.65
N LYS A 535 23.73 34.38 -55.98
CA LYS A 535 25.14 33.98 -56.13
C LYS A 535 25.33 32.51 -56.48
N ASN A 536 24.24 31.79 -56.73
CA ASN A 536 24.22 30.37 -57.07
C ASN A 536 24.93 29.46 -56.03
N HIS A 537 25.06 29.90 -54.78
CA HIS A 537 25.64 29.09 -53.71
C HIS A 537 24.77 27.86 -53.41
N HIS A 538 25.41 26.70 -53.31
CA HIS A 538 24.80 25.46 -52.86
C HIS A 538 25.04 25.32 -51.36
N TYR A 539 24.01 25.48 -50.52
CA TYR A 539 24.20 25.50 -49.08
C TYR A 539 23.25 24.56 -48.34
N TYR A 540 23.73 23.99 -47.24
CA TYR A 540 22.99 23.03 -46.43
C TYR A 540 22.49 23.70 -45.14
N ALA A 541 21.16 23.78 -44.98
CA ALA A 541 20.53 24.48 -43.86
C ALA A 541 19.16 23.89 -43.52
N SER A 542 18.65 24.16 -42.31
CA SER A 542 17.33 23.68 -41.89
C SER A 542 16.18 24.46 -42.54
N VAL A 543 15.05 23.81 -42.83
CA VAL A 543 13.82 24.46 -43.30
C VAL A 543 13.35 25.57 -42.36
N LEU A 544 13.34 25.33 -41.05
CA LEU A 544 12.99 26.33 -40.03
C LEU A 544 13.80 27.63 -40.15
N THR A 545 15.11 27.52 -40.42
CA THR A 545 16.00 28.68 -40.58
C THR A 545 15.65 29.48 -41.85
N GLN A 546 15.21 28.81 -42.92
CA GLN A 546 14.74 29.47 -44.12
C GLN A 546 13.36 30.12 -43.95
N THR A 547 12.46 29.47 -43.21
CA THR A 547 11.16 30.04 -42.80
C THR A 547 11.35 31.32 -41.98
N ARG A 548 12.40 31.41 -41.16
CA ARG A 548 12.74 32.63 -40.39
C ARG A 548 13.47 33.71 -41.19
N GLY A 549 13.67 33.53 -42.49
CA GLY A 549 14.26 34.55 -43.35
C GLY A 549 15.78 34.70 -43.27
N ALA A 550 16.51 33.76 -42.64
CA ALA A 550 17.96 33.89 -42.46
C ALA A 550 18.78 33.81 -43.77
N GLY A 551 18.22 33.32 -44.88
CA GLY A 551 18.88 33.34 -46.19
C GLY A 551 20.12 32.42 -46.30
N CYS A 552 20.99 32.72 -47.28
CA CYS A 552 22.19 31.92 -47.57
C CYS A 552 23.29 32.21 -46.55
N ASN A 553 23.72 31.18 -45.82
CA ASN A 553 24.78 31.28 -44.81
C ASN A 553 26.18 31.51 -45.40
N ILE A 554 26.38 31.25 -46.70
CA ILE A 554 27.61 31.58 -47.43
C ILE A 554 27.63 33.08 -47.78
N CYS A 555 26.53 33.65 -48.29
CA CYS A 555 26.44 35.10 -48.57
C CYS A 555 26.62 35.94 -47.30
N MET A 556 26.09 35.47 -46.16
CA MET A 556 26.26 36.14 -44.87
C MET A 556 27.64 35.94 -44.22
N GLY A 557 28.56 35.20 -44.85
CA GLY A 557 29.87 34.90 -44.28
C GLY A 557 29.81 34.10 -42.98
N ARG A 558 28.82 33.22 -42.82
CA ARG A 558 28.74 32.28 -41.67
C ARG A 558 29.39 30.93 -41.98
N VAL A 559 29.44 30.57 -43.26
CA VAL A 559 30.10 29.36 -43.78
C VAL A 559 31.08 29.79 -44.87
N VAL A 560 32.29 29.21 -44.82
CA VAL A 560 33.33 29.45 -45.82
C VAL A 560 33.08 28.57 -47.03
N ASP A 561 33.22 29.15 -48.21
CA ASP A 561 33.10 28.52 -49.52
C ASP A 561 34.18 29.08 -50.45
N GLU A 562 34.43 28.42 -51.58
CA GLU A 562 35.39 28.87 -52.59
C GLU A 562 35.14 30.31 -53.09
N GLN A 563 33.89 30.77 -53.08
CA GLN A 563 33.55 32.12 -53.54
C GLN A 563 33.77 33.22 -52.49
N ASN A 564 33.84 32.87 -51.20
CA ASN A 564 33.97 33.86 -50.11
C ASN A 564 35.26 33.69 -49.26
N CYS A 565 36.08 32.69 -49.54
CA CYS A 565 37.34 32.47 -48.84
C CYS A 565 38.33 33.64 -49.05
N MET A 566 39.34 33.71 -48.19
CA MET A 566 40.36 34.74 -48.22
C MET A 566 41.15 34.72 -49.53
N ARG A 567 41.44 33.51 -50.07
CA ARG A 567 42.13 33.38 -51.35
C ARG A 567 41.42 34.13 -52.48
N THR A 568 40.10 33.94 -52.56
CA THR A 568 39.27 34.52 -53.62
C THR A 568 38.99 36.00 -53.37
N THR A 569 38.67 36.39 -52.13
CA THR A 569 38.22 37.75 -51.82
C THR A 569 39.34 38.73 -51.49
N ARG A 570 40.48 38.25 -50.98
CA ARG A 570 41.64 39.06 -50.54
C ARG A 570 42.98 38.33 -50.84
N PRO A 571 43.32 38.16 -52.13
CA PRO A 571 44.59 37.54 -52.52
C PRO A 571 45.82 38.35 -52.04
N ASP A 572 45.66 39.65 -51.82
CA ASP A 572 46.68 40.51 -51.21
C ASP A 572 47.08 40.05 -49.80
N LEU A 573 46.11 39.62 -48.99
CA LEU A 573 46.36 39.10 -47.64
C LEU A 573 46.95 37.69 -47.67
N THR A 574 46.59 36.89 -48.69
CA THR A 574 47.11 35.53 -48.86
C THR A 574 48.64 35.51 -48.97
N ARG A 575 49.23 36.55 -49.57
CA ARG A 575 50.69 36.68 -49.71
C ARG A 575 51.41 36.86 -48.37
N ASP A 576 50.73 37.48 -47.40
CA ASP A 576 51.27 37.73 -46.07
C ASP A 576 50.84 36.62 -45.08
N PHE A 577 50.15 35.56 -45.53
CA PHE A 577 49.71 34.46 -44.67
C PHE A 577 50.91 33.54 -44.36
N HIS A 578 51.19 33.30 -43.08
CA HIS A 578 52.36 32.50 -42.73
C HIS A 578 52.21 31.04 -43.23
N PRO A 579 53.21 30.48 -43.95
CA PRO A 579 53.07 29.21 -44.67
C PRO A 579 52.82 27.97 -43.78
N SER A 580 53.34 27.99 -42.55
CA SER A 580 53.27 26.83 -41.63
C SER A 580 52.76 27.12 -40.21
N ALA A 581 52.49 28.37 -39.84
CA ALA A 581 52.22 28.76 -38.44
C ALA A 581 50.72 28.92 -38.10
N ASN A 582 49.84 28.36 -38.94
CA ASN A 582 48.38 28.54 -38.84
C ASN A 582 47.61 27.21 -38.71
N GLY A 583 48.30 26.10 -38.44
CA GLY A 583 47.69 24.79 -38.27
C GLY A 583 46.85 24.38 -39.47
N SER A 584 45.56 24.09 -39.26
CA SER A 584 44.62 23.71 -40.32
C SER A 584 44.02 24.90 -41.09
N LEU A 585 44.29 26.14 -40.68
CA LEU A 585 43.75 27.31 -41.36
C LEU A 585 44.56 27.57 -42.64
N THR A 586 43.87 27.63 -43.76
CA THR A 586 44.42 27.97 -45.08
C THR A 586 43.63 29.13 -45.67
N PRO A 587 44.20 29.90 -46.60
CA PRO A 587 43.48 30.95 -47.32
C PRO A 587 42.19 30.45 -48.02
N ASP A 588 42.10 29.15 -48.30
CA ASP A 588 40.95 28.48 -48.93
C ASP A 588 39.82 28.16 -47.95
N ASN A 589 40.09 28.05 -46.65
CA ASN A 589 39.12 27.61 -45.65
C ASN A 589 38.84 28.64 -44.53
N VAL A 590 39.32 29.88 -44.70
CA VAL A 590 38.96 31.02 -43.86
C VAL A 590 38.52 32.20 -44.71
N MET A 591 37.60 33.02 -44.21
CA MET A 591 37.31 34.33 -44.81
C MET A 591 38.35 35.36 -44.37
N ALA A 592 38.59 36.36 -45.21
CA ALA A 592 39.50 37.47 -44.89
C ALA A 592 39.11 38.21 -43.60
N THR A 593 37.82 38.35 -43.34
CA THR A 593 37.25 39.06 -42.18
C THR A 593 37.07 38.18 -40.94
N THR A 594 37.72 37.02 -40.87
CA THR A 594 37.61 36.12 -39.71
C THR A 594 38.12 36.78 -38.42
N THR A 595 37.46 36.50 -37.30
CA THR A 595 37.94 36.91 -35.96
C THR A 595 39.03 36.00 -35.42
N LYS A 596 39.29 34.84 -36.06
CA LYS A 596 40.37 33.94 -35.69
C LYS A 596 41.72 34.65 -35.80
N LEU A 597 42.58 34.41 -34.82
CA LEU A 597 43.98 34.85 -34.86
C LEU A 597 44.73 34.07 -35.93
N ILE A 598 45.43 34.82 -36.77
CA ILE A 598 46.25 34.31 -37.86
C ILE A 598 47.66 34.85 -37.65
N THR A 599 48.65 33.98 -37.84
CA THR A 599 50.06 34.35 -37.93
C THR A 599 50.33 34.84 -39.35
N TRP A 600 50.84 36.06 -39.46
CA TRP A 600 51.18 36.73 -40.72
C TRP A 600 52.69 36.81 -40.85
N LEU A 601 53.21 36.88 -42.09
CA LEU A 601 54.61 37.02 -42.43
C LEU A 601 54.77 38.16 -43.43
N CYS A 602 55.56 39.17 -43.10
CA CYS A 602 55.76 40.31 -44.01
C CYS A 602 56.95 40.06 -44.93
N LYS A 603 57.07 40.87 -46.00
CA LYS A 603 58.19 40.83 -46.94
C LYS A 603 59.58 40.98 -46.30
N ASN A 604 59.67 41.58 -45.11
CA ASN A 604 60.93 41.76 -44.37
C ASN A 604 61.25 40.58 -43.43
N GLY A 605 60.43 39.52 -43.43
CA GLY A 605 60.64 38.31 -42.65
C GLY A 605 60.06 38.31 -41.24
N HIS A 606 59.47 39.42 -40.77
CA HIS A 606 58.83 39.44 -39.45
C HIS A 606 57.49 38.70 -39.46
N ASP A 607 57.26 37.85 -38.47
CA ASP A 607 55.98 37.22 -38.21
C ASP A 607 55.25 37.86 -37.01
N TRP A 608 53.93 37.97 -37.10
CA TRP A 608 53.11 38.51 -36.01
C TRP A 608 51.70 37.92 -36.05
N VAL A 609 51.05 37.94 -34.88
CA VAL A 609 49.70 37.38 -34.72
C VAL A 609 48.68 38.51 -34.62
N THR A 610 47.65 38.47 -35.47
CA THR A 610 46.46 39.32 -35.35
C THR A 610 45.28 38.67 -36.07
N SER A 611 44.05 39.12 -35.82
CA SER A 611 42.87 38.56 -36.47
C SER A 611 42.79 38.93 -37.96
N GLY A 612 42.13 38.08 -38.75
CA GLY A 612 41.80 38.37 -40.14
C GLY A 612 41.05 39.69 -40.32
N CYS A 613 40.03 39.95 -39.50
CA CYS A 613 39.25 41.19 -39.57
C CYS A 613 40.08 42.46 -39.33
N ASN A 614 41.04 42.44 -38.38
CA ASN A 614 41.94 43.59 -38.17
C ASN A 614 42.84 43.83 -39.38
N ARG A 615 43.25 42.78 -40.09
CA ARG A 615 44.05 42.89 -41.32
C ARG A 615 43.22 43.34 -42.50
N ALA A 616 42.06 42.74 -42.70
CA ALA A 616 41.21 42.99 -43.85
C ALA A 616 40.53 44.36 -43.80
N ASN A 617 40.00 44.76 -42.63
CA ASN A 617 39.17 45.97 -42.51
C ASN A 617 39.97 47.20 -42.07
N GLN A 618 40.94 47.04 -41.16
CA GLN A 618 41.72 48.18 -40.63
C GLN A 618 43.07 48.37 -41.36
N GLY A 619 43.44 47.44 -42.25
CA GLY A 619 44.71 47.53 -42.99
C GLY A 619 45.95 47.45 -42.11
N THR A 620 45.85 46.81 -40.93
CA THR A 620 46.96 46.74 -39.97
C THR A 620 48.18 46.03 -40.59
N GLY A 621 49.29 46.73 -40.73
CA GLY A 621 50.54 46.19 -41.28
C GLY A 621 51.32 45.36 -40.27
N CYS A 622 52.53 44.95 -40.65
CA CYS A 622 53.50 44.42 -39.70
C CYS A 622 53.81 45.49 -38.64
N PRO A 623 53.61 45.21 -37.34
CA PRO A 623 53.80 46.19 -36.27
C PRO A 623 55.28 46.57 -36.10
N TYR A 624 56.19 45.68 -36.48
CA TYR A 624 57.63 45.93 -36.46
C TYR A 624 58.02 46.90 -37.57
N CYS A 625 57.62 46.64 -38.83
CA CYS A 625 57.93 47.52 -39.97
C CYS A 625 57.41 48.95 -39.82
N SER A 626 56.35 49.14 -39.03
CA SER A 626 55.73 50.44 -38.75
C SER A 626 56.20 51.09 -37.44
N ASN A 627 57.18 50.48 -36.74
CA ASN A 627 57.69 50.91 -35.45
C ASN A 627 56.62 51.01 -34.33
N PHE A 628 55.50 50.29 -34.46
CA PHE A 628 54.56 50.11 -33.35
C PHE A 628 55.05 49.08 -32.34
N SER A 629 55.95 48.18 -32.75
CA SER A 629 56.59 47.18 -31.89
C SER A 629 58.08 47.06 -32.20
N CYS A 630 58.85 46.64 -31.20
CA CYS A 630 60.29 46.46 -31.30
C CYS A 630 60.61 45.04 -31.79
N TRP A 631 61.51 44.94 -32.76
CA TRP A 631 62.16 43.71 -33.18
C TRP A 631 63.67 43.90 -32.99
N THR A 632 64.22 43.19 -32.00
CA THR A 632 65.63 43.29 -31.63
C THR A 632 66.55 42.93 -32.80
N GLY A 633 67.56 43.77 -33.03
CA GLY A 633 68.48 43.66 -34.16
C GLY A 633 67.98 44.32 -35.45
N TRP A 634 66.80 44.96 -35.45
CA TRP A 634 66.22 45.55 -36.67
C TRP A 634 65.78 47.01 -36.52
N ASN A 635 64.84 47.31 -35.62
CA ASN A 635 64.34 48.67 -35.40
C ASN A 635 64.49 49.17 -33.95
N ASP A 636 65.19 48.43 -33.11
CA ASP A 636 65.49 48.84 -31.75
C ASP A 636 66.51 49.99 -31.69
N ILE A 637 66.51 50.73 -30.59
CA ILE A 637 67.36 51.90 -30.40
C ILE A 637 68.85 51.53 -30.51
N ALA A 638 69.30 50.38 -30.00
CA ALA A 638 70.71 49.98 -30.09
C ALA A 638 71.13 49.78 -31.55
N THR A 639 70.29 49.17 -32.38
CA THR A 639 70.60 48.92 -33.79
C THR A 639 70.51 50.18 -34.64
N VAL A 640 69.42 50.93 -34.59
CA VAL A 640 69.19 52.04 -35.55
C VAL A 640 69.67 53.41 -35.06
N ARG A 641 69.85 53.59 -33.75
CA ARG A 641 70.33 54.84 -33.14
C ARG A 641 71.36 54.58 -32.03
N PRO A 642 72.57 54.06 -32.37
CA PRO A 642 73.63 53.84 -31.40
C PRO A 642 74.03 55.11 -30.62
N ASP A 643 73.86 56.29 -31.23
CA ASP A 643 74.08 57.59 -30.60
C ASP A 643 73.11 57.86 -29.43
N LEU A 644 71.86 57.40 -29.53
CA LEU A 644 70.91 57.46 -28.44
C LEU A 644 71.22 56.40 -27.38
N ALA A 645 71.54 55.17 -27.80
CA ALA A 645 71.93 54.11 -26.89
C ALA A 645 73.16 54.48 -26.03
N ALA A 646 74.09 55.28 -26.57
CA ALA A 646 75.23 55.81 -25.81
C ALA A 646 74.81 56.78 -24.68
N ASP A 647 73.76 57.57 -24.90
CA ASP A 647 73.18 58.46 -23.89
C ASP A 647 72.19 57.74 -22.94
N TRP A 648 72.11 56.40 -22.97
CA TRP A 648 71.17 55.64 -22.13
C TRP A 648 71.56 55.67 -20.65
N ASP A 649 70.58 55.92 -19.78
CA ASP A 649 70.78 55.82 -18.34
C ASP A 649 70.44 54.40 -17.85
N TRP A 650 71.47 53.58 -17.65
CA TRP A 650 71.32 52.18 -17.20
C TRP A 650 70.76 52.03 -15.78
N GLU A 651 71.02 53.01 -14.91
CA GLU A 651 70.56 52.96 -13.52
C GLU A 651 69.08 53.35 -13.40
N ASN A 652 68.64 54.31 -14.23
CA ASN A 652 67.28 54.86 -14.16
C ASN A 652 66.29 54.27 -15.17
N ASN A 653 66.67 53.24 -15.92
CA ASN A 653 65.76 52.43 -16.75
C ASN A 653 65.86 50.94 -16.38
N PRO A 654 65.48 50.53 -15.16
CA PRO A 654 65.58 49.13 -14.74
C PRO A 654 64.67 48.23 -15.59
N GLY A 655 65.22 47.12 -16.09
CA GLY A 655 64.47 46.08 -16.81
C GLY A 655 64.05 46.44 -18.24
N VAL A 656 64.54 47.57 -18.79
CA VAL A 656 64.32 47.95 -20.18
C VAL A 656 65.65 48.37 -20.78
N THR A 657 65.99 47.77 -21.92
CA THR A 657 67.23 48.03 -22.65
C THR A 657 66.94 48.80 -23.95
N PRO A 658 67.97 49.43 -24.56
CA PRO A 658 67.84 49.99 -25.90
C PRO A 658 67.38 48.97 -26.96
N GLN A 659 67.56 47.66 -26.73
CA GLN A 659 67.11 46.58 -27.62
C GLN A 659 65.60 46.29 -27.53
N ASP A 660 64.91 46.80 -26.50
CA ASP A 660 63.49 46.52 -26.23
C ASP A 660 62.56 47.61 -26.78
N LEU A 661 63.11 48.74 -27.22
CA LEU A 661 62.35 49.92 -27.63
C LEU A 661 62.80 50.45 -28.98
N VAL A 662 61.85 50.98 -29.75
CA VAL A 662 62.11 51.74 -30.97
C VAL A 662 62.39 53.21 -30.66
N PRO A 663 63.23 53.93 -31.44
CA PRO A 663 63.54 55.34 -31.19
C PRO A 663 62.33 56.27 -31.16
N GLY A 664 61.28 55.96 -31.91
CA GLY A 664 60.04 56.75 -31.99
C GLY A 664 59.05 56.52 -30.86
N THR A 665 59.41 55.80 -29.80
CA THR A 665 58.46 55.43 -28.74
C THR A 665 57.98 56.62 -27.90
N ASN A 666 56.69 56.65 -27.57
CA ASN A 666 56.14 57.66 -26.66
C ASN A 666 56.47 57.38 -25.17
N LYS A 667 57.11 56.25 -24.85
CA LYS A 667 57.58 55.96 -23.49
C LYS A 667 58.61 57.00 -23.05
N ARG A 668 58.50 57.45 -21.79
CA ARG A 668 59.51 58.30 -21.16
C ARG A 668 60.70 57.44 -20.77
N ILE A 669 61.88 57.83 -21.24
CA ILE A 669 63.14 57.13 -21.06
C ILE A 669 64.08 58.09 -20.32
N ALA A 670 64.84 57.57 -19.35
CA ALA A 670 65.90 58.33 -18.69
C ALA A 670 67.18 58.30 -19.54
N TRP A 671 67.82 59.45 -19.69
CA TRP A 671 69.03 59.64 -20.48
C TRP A 671 70.11 60.26 -19.61
N LYS A 672 71.37 59.87 -19.83
CA LYS A 672 72.56 60.45 -19.22
C LYS A 672 73.49 60.92 -20.32
N CYS A 673 73.75 62.23 -20.39
CA CYS A 673 74.51 62.79 -21.51
C CYS A 673 75.97 62.37 -21.41
N VAL A 674 76.51 61.72 -22.45
CA VAL A 674 77.92 61.32 -22.46
C VAL A 674 78.88 62.52 -22.40
N LYS A 675 78.46 63.70 -22.87
CA LYS A 675 79.33 64.91 -22.93
C LYS A 675 79.41 65.72 -21.65
N CYS A 676 78.35 65.75 -20.85
CA CYS A 676 78.26 66.63 -19.66
C CYS A 676 77.65 65.95 -18.44
N GLU A 677 77.41 64.63 -18.51
CA GLU A 677 76.85 63.78 -17.47
C GLU A 677 75.46 64.16 -16.93
N HIS A 678 74.84 65.21 -17.48
CA HIS A 678 73.50 65.62 -17.10
C HIS A 678 72.49 64.50 -17.38
N ARG A 679 71.67 64.18 -16.38
CA ARG A 679 70.58 63.21 -16.48
C ARG A 679 69.24 63.91 -16.70
N TRP A 680 68.42 63.41 -17.61
CA TRP A 680 67.08 63.93 -17.85
C TRP A 680 66.15 62.84 -18.39
N THR A 681 64.84 63.04 -18.21
CA THR A 681 63.82 62.11 -18.69
C THR A 681 62.94 62.80 -19.71
N THR A 682 62.78 62.19 -20.88
CA THR A 682 61.87 62.66 -21.94
C THR A 682 61.35 61.50 -22.77
N LYS A 683 60.36 61.72 -23.64
CA LYS A 683 59.87 60.65 -24.53
C LYS A 683 60.97 60.20 -25.48
N GLY A 684 61.00 58.91 -25.80
CA GLY A 684 61.86 58.36 -26.84
C GLY A 684 61.72 59.11 -28.16
N ALA A 685 60.47 59.38 -28.58
CA ALA A 685 60.14 60.12 -29.79
C ALA A 685 60.80 61.50 -29.86
N ASP A 686 60.82 62.25 -28.76
CA ASP A 686 61.44 63.59 -28.71
C ASP A 686 62.96 63.50 -28.91
N ARG A 687 63.60 62.45 -28.37
CA ARG A 687 65.03 62.16 -28.54
C ARG A 687 65.34 61.63 -29.94
N GLY A 688 64.49 60.74 -30.45
CA GLY A 688 64.53 60.22 -31.81
C GLY A 688 64.50 61.35 -32.84
N ALA A 689 63.66 62.37 -32.62
CA ALA A 689 63.52 63.55 -33.46
C ALA A 689 64.69 64.56 -33.34
N GLY A 690 65.68 64.32 -32.48
CA GLY A 690 66.89 65.13 -32.37
C GLY A 690 66.94 66.10 -31.19
N SER A 691 65.99 66.04 -30.24
CA SER A 691 66.09 66.83 -29.00
C SER A 691 67.30 66.37 -28.19
N GLY A 692 68.35 67.21 -28.09
CA GLY A 692 69.58 66.88 -27.35
C GLY A 692 69.46 67.07 -25.84
N CYS A 693 70.57 66.90 -25.12
CA CYS A 693 70.68 67.22 -23.71
C CYS A 693 70.30 68.71 -23.45
N PRO A 694 69.31 68.99 -22.57
CA PRO A 694 68.90 70.36 -22.27
C PRO A 694 70.02 71.24 -21.73
N ASN A 695 70.94 70.66 -20.95
CA ASN A 695 72.08 71.38 -20.37
C ASN A 695 73.09 71.80 -21.44
N CYS A 696 73.46 70.88 -22.34
CA CYS A 696 74.30 71.18 -23.51
C CYS A 696 73.68 72.26 -24.40
N TYR A 697 72.36 72.19 -24.63
CA TYR A 697 71.64 73.17 -25.44
C TYR A 697 71.66 74.57 -24.80
N ARG A 698 71.36 74.68 -23.49
CA ARG A 698 71.43 75.95 -22.74
C ARG A 698 72.82 76.57 -22.80
N THR A 699 73.85 75.76 -22.56
CA THR A 699 75.26 76.19 -22.61
C THR A 699 75.67 76.70 -23.99
N LYS A 700 75.27 76.01 -25.07
CA LYS A 700 75.52 76.44 -26.45
C LYS A 700 74.77 77.73 -26.81
N ARG A 701 73.56 77.93 -26.28
CA ARG A 701 72.76 79.15 -26.51
C ARG A 701 73.33 80.37 -25.78
N GLN A 702 73.86 80.19 -24.57
CA GLN A 702 74.55 81.25 -23.82
C GLN A 702 75.86 81.69 -24.52
N ARG A 703 76.65 80.74 -25.04
CA ARG A 703 77.86 81.02 -25.83
C ARG A 703 77.63 81.71 -27.20
N LYS A 704 76.38 81.78 -27.69
CA LYS A 704 76.02 82.48 -28.94
C LYS A 704 75.45 83.89 -28.70
N ARG A 705 75.21 84.27 -27.44
CA ARG A 705 74.65 85.56 -27.03
C ARG A 705 75.72 86.53 -26.51
N HIS A 706 76.92 86.02 -26.26
CA HIS A 706 78.18 86.76 -26.19
C HIS A 706 78.92 86.53 -27.50
#